data_AF-A0A5D0NUK3-F1
#
_entry.id   AF-A0A5D0NUK3-F1
#
_cell.length_a   1.000
_cell.length_b   1.000
_cell.length_c   1.000
_cell.angle_alpha   90.00
_cell.angle_beta   90.00
_cell.angle_gamma   90.00
#
_symmetry.space_group_name_H-M   'P 1'
#
loop_
_entity.id
_entity.type
_entity.pdbx_description
1 polymer ?
#
loop_
_entity_poly.entity_id
_entity_poly.type
_entity_poly.pdbx_seq_one_letter_code
_entity_poly.pdbx_strand_id
1 'polypeptide(L)'
;MTKTIRTDEAVAWLTSPGPCLSIAGAGLSIPAPACAPSVPTVISETLGTLAEIAGVPEGSPDALSPEFRERLLPESCYAAIAAVMGTARHLKLWGAYDWVAWRDGADAPRPNAGHHLLAQLAARDGLPILTTNFDCFLEAAVRRQGRRAVIGLPARGTSFSGRRPRGADEVAVWKLHGSAADTARLRSQSADLVRSSFRALRGDYVGGAVKILVVGYSGRDFDVFPWLFRYARGRDVLWVDRKFDGDHRARTIPGVTLCETSFEDLAREYWRVHDREPGHEEGASAVKGAVAVPASVSDTVRSRFERRLRDAVRCRIGEVVTGEQSALEALAVTLNTVADFPQTVELLTGRPDPCTTLRGIMALQFAEESMDQFVTAGRLAVRARSQALRRRDVLGFGRAQLAVVNCRFRDRGGIIQDRRVRSRLVPRRLRTRALAGMVVAAWLLFPLFGWALLRGRVRRESTRFYDALDFAFDYIEHLVRICSVVAHVLQRLPAAPRRTVARLMWTPVGFAARLAGYMRGVLNVAKYRARLAPGSAVDTGGLSHAEVVGDVMAGGISARDAGQRLLALSAATADPAERSALRGQAEDHLVEALRLADVCGNPSLALKVLLVMKDGDLSLPVPPHRIDGYLQRLEGAADNAAVDRLRALLA
;
A
#
# COMPACT_ATOMS: atom_id res chain seq x y z
N MET A 1 7.88 -20.40 -14.56
CA MET A 1 8.20 -20.90 -13.21
C MET A 1 9.22 -19.95 -12.59
N THR A 2 9.16 -19.72 -11.28
CA THR A 2 10.16 -18.92 -10.55
C THR A 2 11.46 -19.73 -10.47
N LYS A 3 12.60 -19.12 -10.81
CA LYS A 3 13.93 -19.75 -10.74
C LYS A 3 14.70 -19.14 -9.56
N THR A 4 15.36 -19.95 -8.75
CA THR A 4 16.35 -19.45 -7.78
C THR A 4 17.75 -19.76 -8.30
N ILE A 5 18.67 -18.80 -8.22
CA ILE A 5 20.06 -18.94 -8.68
C ILE A 5 21.06 -18.57 -7.59
N ARG A 6 22.27 -19.10 -7.72
CA ARG A 6 23.41 -18.77 -6.86
C ARG A 6 24.03 -17.41 -7.23
N THR A 7 24.89 -16.89 -6.36
CA THR A 7 25.54 -15.58 -6.55
C THR A 7 26.41 -15.52 -7.80
N ASP A 8 27.16 -16.58 -8.12
CA ASP A 8 27.99 -16.68 -9.33
C ASP A 8 27.14 -16.64 -10.61
N GLU A 9 26.01 -17.37 -10.62
CA GLU A 9 25.03 -17.31 -11.70
C GLU A 9 24.39 -15.91 -11.83
N ALA A 10 24.18 -15.20 -10.72
CA ALA A 10 23.66 -13.84 -10.73
C ALA A 10 24.69 -12.84 -11.28
N VAL A 11 25.98 -13.02 -11.01
CA VAL A 11 27.05 -12.22 -11.66
C VAL A 11 27.07 -12.48 -13.15
N ALA A 12 26.99 -13.75 -13.59
CA ALA A 12 26.87 -14.09 -15.01
C ALA A 12 25.61 -13.48 -15.64
N TRP A 13 24.51 -13.42 -14.89
CA TRP A 13 23.30 -12.71 -15.33
C TRP A 13 23.56 -11.21 -15.49
N LEU A 14 24.26 -10.54 -14.58
CA LEU A 14 24.54 -9.09 -14.68
C LEU A 14 25.43 -8.71 -15.88
N THR A 15 26.32 -9.62 -16.29
CA THR A 15 27.24 -9.43 -17.43
C THR A 15 26.64 -9.86 -18.75
N SER A 16 25.54 -10.62 -18.74
CA SER A 16 24.91 -11.06 -19.99
C SER A 16 24.43 -9.85 -20.83
N PRO A 17 24.53 -9.93 -22.17
CA PRO A 17 24.14 -8.84 -23.05
C PRO A 17 22.70 -8.39 -22.87
N GLY A 18 22.47 -7.09 -23.06
CA GLY A 18 21.14 -6.49 -23.08
C GLY A 18 20.96 -5.38 -22.05
N PRO A 19 20.31 -4.27 -22.43
CA PRO A 19 20.11 -3.13 -21.53
C PRO A 19 19.27 -3.50 -20.30
N CYS A 20 19.82 -3.21 -19.11
CA CYS A 20 19.24 -3.52 -17.81
C CYS A 20 18.71 -2.27 -17.12
N LEU A 21 17.42 -2.28 -16.75
CA LEU A 21 16.84 -1.26 -15.89
C LEU A 21 17.02 -1.64 -14.43
N SER A 22 17.64 -0.75 -13.65
CA SER A 22 17.86 -0.98 -12.21
C SER A 22 16.77 -0.33 -11.36
N ILE A 23 16.24 -1.07 -10.39
CA ILE A 23 15.25 -0.62 -9.41
C ILE A 23 15.81 -0.88 -8.01
N ALA A 24 15.95 0.17 -7.20
CA ALA A 24 16.55 0.13 -5.88
C ALA A 24 15.59 0.63 -4.79
N GLY A 25 15.42 -0.17 -3.74
CA GLY A 25 14.73 0.23 -2.52
C GLY A 25 15.68 0.49 -1.34
N ALA A 26 15.10 0.76 -0.16
CA ALA A 26 15.84 1.19 1.02
C ALA A 26 16.86 0.15 1.51
N GLY A 27 16.64 -1.13 1.22
CA GLY A 27 17.57 -2.22 1.55
C GLY A 27 18.95 -2.08 0.92
N LEU A 28 19.09 -1.30 -0.17
CA LEU A 28 20.38 -0.96 -0.77
C LEU A 28 21.27 -0.15 0.18
N SER A 29 20.66 0.74 0.97
CA SER A 29 21.38 1.73 1.79
C SER A 29 21.68 1.26 3.22
N ILE A 30 21.11 0.12 3.65
CA ILE A 30 21.30 -0.43 5.00
C ILE A 30 22.72 -0.99 5.22
N PRO A 31 23.31 -1.76 4.29
CA PRO A 31 24.65 -2.31 4.48
C PRO A 31 25.72 -1.23 4.62
N ALA A 32 26.77 -1.54 5.39
CA ALA A 32 27.94 -0.69 5.52
C ALA A 32 28.64 -0.48 4.16
N PRO A 33 29.32 0.67 3.95
CA PRO A 33 29.43 1.82 4.84
C PRO A 33 28.30 2.86 4.71
N ALA A 34 27.20 2.54 4.01
CA ALA A 34 26.07 3.46 3.88
C ALA A 34 25.29 3.55 5.21
N CYS A 35 25.06 2.41 5.86
CA CYS A 35 24.50 2.32 7.22
C CYS A 35 23.24 3.18 7.42
N ALA A 36 22.42 3.34 6.38
CA ALA A 36 21.19 4.10 6.47
C ALA A 36 20.24 3.39 7.44
N PRO A 37 19.58 4.12 8.35
CA PRO A 37 18.56 3.52 9.19
C PRO A 37 17.46 2.89 8.34
N SER A 38 16.89 1.80 8.85
CA SER A 38 15.79 1.15 8.16
C SER A 38 14.51 1.98 8.27
N VAL A 39 13.61 1.81 7.30
CA VAL A 39 12.27 2.41 7.33
C VAL A 39 11.47 2.02 8.60
N PRO A 40 11.46 0.74 9.05
CA PRO A 40 10.86 0.36 10.33
C PRO A 40 11.42 1.12 11.55
N THR A 41 12.70 1.49 11.52
CA THR A 41 13.32 2.33 12.58
C THR A 41 12.67 3.71 12.62
N VAL A 42 12.46 4.35 11.45
CA VAL A 42 11.81 5.67 11.36
C VAL A 42 10.36 5.59 11.84
N ILE A 43 9.62 4.56 11.43
CA ILE A 43 8.23 4.33 11.85
C ILE A 43 8.17 4.14 13.36
N SER A 44 9.03 3.29 13.92
CA SER A 44 9.06 3.00 15.36
C SER A 44 9.29 4.25 16.18
N GLU A 45 10.25 5.09 15.78
CA GLU A 45 10.51 6.35 16.47
C GLU A 45 9.35 7.35 16.31
N THR A 46 8.72 7.38 15.13
CA THR A 46 7.57 8.26 14.88
C THR A 46 6.39 7.89 15.78
N LEU A 47 6.07 6.60 15.86
CA LEU A 47 5.00 6.08 16.70
C LEU A 47 5.31 6.25 18.19
N GLY A 48 6.57 6.02 18.61
CA GLY A 48 7.02 6.25 19.97
C GLY A 48 6.88 7.73 20.38
N THR A 49 7.30 8.65 19.51
CA THR A 49 7.15 10.10 19.74
C THR A 49 5.67 10.50 19.83
N LEU A 50 4.80 9.95 18.97
CA LEU A 50 3.37 10.22 19.03
C LEU A 50 2.74 9.68 20.32
N ALA A 51 3.11 8.46 20.74
CA ALA A 51 2.62 7.86 21.98
C ALA A 51 3.05 8.67 23.22
N GLU A 52 4.32 9.12 23.25
CA GLU A 52 4.86 9.98 24.30
C GLU A 52 4.08 11.29 24.41
N ILE A 53 3.87 12.00 23.29
CA ILE A 53 3.10 13.26 23.26
C ILE A 53 1.63 13.00 23.67
N ALA A 54 1.06 11.86 23.28
CA ALA A 54 -0.31 11.45 23.59
C ALA A 54 -0.52 10.95 25.03
N GLY A 55 0.54 10.92 25.85
CA GLY A 55 0.48 10.41 27.23
C GLY A 55 0.09 8.93 27.30
N VAL A 56 0.37 8.16 26.25
CA VAL A 56 0.09 6.74 26.19
C VAL A 56 1.22 6.00 26.93
N PRO A 57 0.93 5.21 27.98
CA PRO A 57 1.95 4.53 28.76
C PRO A 57 2.84 3.63 27.89
N GLU A 58 4.12 3.58 28.21
CA GLU A 58 5.06 2.68 27.55
C GLU A 58 4.61 1.21 27.77
N GLY A 59 4.35 0.48 26.69
CA GLY A 59 3.80 -0.89 26.75
C GLY A 59 2.26 -1.00 26.67
N SER A 60 1.54 0.12 26.50
CA SER A 60 0.09 0.15 26.22
C SER A 60 -0.14 0.79 24.84
N PRO A 61 -0.90 0.22 23.88
CA PRO A 61 -1.46 -1.13 23.74
C PRO A 61 -0.55 -2.09 22.93
N ASP A 62 -0.94 -3.37 22.79
CA ASP A 62 -0.41 -4.36 21.81
C ASP A 62 -0.31 -3.83 20.36
N ALA A 63 -1.00 -2.71 20.09
CA ALA A 63 -1.04 -1.92 18.85
C ALA A 63 0.31 -1.46 18.31
N LEU A 64 1.29 -1.30 19.18
CA LEU A 64 2.64 -0.91 18.81
C LEU A 64 3.61 -2.10 18.82
N SER A 65 3.07 -3.33 18.79
CA SER A 65 3.88 -4.55 18.65
C SER A 65 4.84 -4.46 17.46
N PRO A 66 6.03 -5.05 17.55
CA PRO A 66 6.97 -5.13 16.44
C PRO A 66 6.31 -5.63 15.14
N GLU A 67 5.46 -6.64 15.23
CA GLU A 67 4.73 -7.24 14.10
C GLU A 67 3.76 -6.25 13.44
N PHE A 68 3.14 -5.35 14.21
CA PHE A 68 2.35 -4.26 13.66
C PHE A 68 3.23 -3.28 12.89
N ARG A 69 4.34 -2.84 13.49
CA ARG A 69 5.24 -1.84 12.90
C ARG A 69 5.84 -2.32 11.58
N GLU A 70 6.10 -3.61 11.47
CA GLU A 70 6.59 -4.26 10.24
C GLU A 70 5.56 -4.30 9.10
N ARG A 71 4.27 -4.27 9.43
CA ARG A 71 3.16 -4.22 8.46
C ARG A 71 2.81 -2.80 8.03
N LEU A 72 3.19 -1.80 8.80
CA LEU A 72 2.83 -0.42 8.53
C LEU A 72 3.61 0.14 7.33
N LEU A 73 2.88 0.67 6.35
CA LEU A 73 3.49 1.42 5.27
C LEU A 73 3.87 2.82 5.76
N PRO A 74 5.10 3.29 5.51
CA PRO A 74 5.55 4.63 5.91
C PRO A 74 4.60 5.71 5.41
N GLU A 75 4.11 5.53 4.19
CA GLU A 75 3.26 6.49 3.52
C GLU A 75 1.91 6.66 4.22
N SER A 76 1.40 5.57 4.81
CA SER A 76 0.18 5.58 5.61
C SER A 76 0.40 6.35 6.91
N CYS A 77 1.53 6.13 7.59
CA CYS A 77 1.89 6.83 8.82
C CYS A 77 2.01 8.35 8.61
N TYR A 78 2.76 8.79 7.60
CA TYR A 78 2.94 10.22 7.35
C TYR A 78 1.71 10.90 6.76
N ALA A 79 0.93 10.18 5.94
CA ALA A 79 -0.35 10.68 5.47
C ALA A 79 -1.31 10.91 6.65
N ALA A 80 -1.32 10.03 7.66
CA ALA A 80 -2.11 10.22 8.86
C ALA A 80 -1.73 11.52 9.59
N ILE A 81 -0.43 11.73 9.87
CA ILE A 81 0.05 12.93 10.55
C ILE A 81 -0.31 14.19 9.75
N ALA A 82 -0.10 14.19 8.42
CA ALA A 82 -0.47 15.33 7.58
C ALA A 82 -1.97 15.59 7.55
N ALA A 83 -2.79 14.54 7.50
CA ALA A 83 -4.23 14.66 7.47
C ALA A 83 -4.77 15.26 8.78
N VAL A 84 -4.24 14.86 9.94
CA VAL A 84 -4.65 15.43 11.23
C VAL A 84 -4.15 16.88 11.35
N MET A 85 -2.87 17.12 11.05
CA MET A 85 -2.20 18.41 11.29
C MET A 85 -2.44 19.45 10.20
N GLY A 86 -2.95 19.04 9.04
CA GLY A 86 -3.16 19.92 7.89
C GLY A 86 -1.87 20.42 7.24
N THR A 87 -0.74 19.73 7.45
CA THR A 87 0.58 20.10 6.91
C THR A 87 1.51 18.90 6.74
N ALA A 88 2.34 18.90 5.69
CA ALA A 88 3.38 17.89 5.48
C ALA A 88 4.75 18.30 6.06
N ARG A 89 4.81 19.32 6.92
CA ARG A 89 6.08 19.84 7.49
C ARG A 89 6.90 18.79 8.23
N HIS A 90 6.26 17.78 8.82
CA HIS A 90 6.94 16.68 9.50
C HIS A 90 7.85 15.89 8.55
N LEU A 91 7.58 15.86 7.23
CA LEU A 91 8.41 15.20 6.22
C LEU A 91 9.82 15.78 6.11
N LYS A 92 10.07 16.96 6.68
CA LYS A 92 11.44 17.49 6.82
C LYS A 92 12.33 16.59 7.66
N LEU A 93 11.78 15.64 8.42
CA LEU A 93 12.56 14.60 9.12
C LEU A 93 13.46 13.84 8.14
N TRP A 94 13.04 13.67 6.88
CA TRP A 94 13.82 12.97 5.86
C TRP A 94 15.09 13.72 5.46
N GLY A 95 15.20 15.02 5.77
CA GLY A 95 16.46 15.76 5.66
C GLY A 95 17.58 15.17 6.52
N ALA A 96 17.27 14.31 7.49
CA ALA A 96 18.28 13.53 8.21
C ALA A 96 19.11 12.62 7.28
N TYR A 97 18.53 12.16 6.17
CA TYR A 97 19.19 11.33 5.15
C TYR A 97 20.01 12.13 4.13
N ASP A 98 19.96 13.47 4.17
CA ASP A 98 20.84 14.30 3.35
C ASP A 98 22.23 14.38 3.97
N TRP A 99 22.98 13.29 3.82
CA TRP A 99 24.32 13.21 4.38
C TRP A 99 25.38 13.93 3.53
N VAL A 100 25.07 14.25 2.27
CA VAL A 100 26.01 14.94 1.36
C VAL A 100 26.31 16.37 1.83
N ALA A 101 25.45 16.96 2.66
CA ALA A 101 25.70 18.24 3.31
C ALA A 101 26.81 18.19 4.39
N TRP A 102 27.24 17.01 4.83
CA TRP A 102 28.28 16.85 5.86
C TRP A 102 29.65 16.65 5.23
N ARG A 103 30.66 17.27 5.84
CA ARG A 103 32.06 17.22 5.40
C ARG A 103 32.58 15.79 5.28
N ASP A 104 33.47 15.57 4.31
CA ASP A 104 34.24 14.34 4.19
C ASP A 104 34.97 14.04 5.50
N GLY A 105 34.71 12.85 6.05
CA GLY A 105 35.35 12.35 7.26
C GLY A 105 35.31 10.82 7.27
N ALA A 106 36.24 10.18 7.99
CA ALA A 106 36.31 8.72 8.10
C ALA A 106 34.99 8.11 8.63
N ASP A 107 34.28 8.86 9.47
CA ASP A 107 33.03 8.43 10.13
C ASP A 107 31.74 8.93 9.44
N ALA A 108 31.82 9.38 8.18
CA ALA A 108 30.63 9.73 7.42
C ALA A 108 30.08 8.48 6.70
N PRO A 109 28.75 8.25 6.70
CA PRO A 109 28.06 7.41 5.73
C PRO A 109 28.55 7.63 4.30
N ARG A 110 28.78 6.53 3.57
CA ARG A 110 29.29 6.54 2.19
C ARG A 110 28.54 5.52 1.34
N PRO A 111 28.45 5.72 0.02
CA PRO A 111 27.95 4.68 -0.87
C PRO A 111 28.73 3.37 -0.69
N ASN A 112 27.99 2.25 -0.66
CA ASN A 112 28.54 0.89 -0.60
C ASN A 112 28.76 0.29 -2.00
N ALA A 113 29.23 -0.96 -2.06
CA ALA A 113 29.56 -1.61 -3.34
C ALA A 113 28.33 -1.74 -4.25
N GLY A 114 27.15 -1.97 -3.67
CA GLY A 114 25.88 -1.99 -4.40
C GLY A 114 25.57 -0.69 -5.14
N HIS A 115 25.75 0.47 -4.48
CA HIS A 115 25.50 1.77 -5.13
C HIS A 115 26.42 1.99 -6.33
N HIS A 116 27.70 1.62 -6.19
CA HIS A 116 28.68 1.70 -7.27
C HIS A 116 28.34 0.76 -8.43
N LEU A 117 27.89 -0.46 -8.14
CA LEU A 117 27.45 -1.39 -9.19
C LEU A 117 26.26 -0.83 -9.96
N LEU A 118 25.23 -0.29 -9.30
CA LEU A 118 24.09 0.29 -10.00
C LEU A 118 24.47 1.49 -10.87
N ALA A 119 25.37 2.35 -10.38
CA ALA A 119 25.90 3.47 -11.16
C ALA A 119 26.63 2.98 -12.43
N GLN A 120 27.44 1.92 -12.32
CA GLN A 120 28.15 1.32 -13.45
C GLN A 120 27.17 0.69 -14.46
N LEU A 121 26.18 -0.08 -14.02
CA LEU A 121 25.19 -0.70 -14.90
C LEU A 121 24.35 0.34 -15.64
N ALA A 122 23.90 1.39 -14.94
CA ALA A 122 23.13 2.47 -15.54
C ALA A 122 23.93 3.26 -16.57
N ALA A 123 25.22 3.49 -16.29
CA ALA A 123 26.13 4.14 -17.24
C ALA A 123 26.37 3.27 -18.49
N ARG A 124 26.61 1.97 -18.31
CA ARG A 124 26.79 1.00 -19.40
C ARG A 124 25.57 0.91 -20.30
N ASP A 125 24.39 0.83 -19.71
CA ASP A 125 23.14 0.52 -20.43
C ASP A 125 22.39 1.79 -20.90
N GLY A 126 22.82 2.97 -20.48
CA GLY A 126 22.17 4.25 -20.81
C GLY A 126 20.75 4.38 -20.23
N LEU A 127 20.41 3.58 -19.22
CA LEU A 127 19.10 3.54 -18.58
C LEU A 127 19.15 4.17 -17.18
N PRO A 128 18.07 4.80 -16.70
CA PRO A 128 18.05 5.41 -15.39
C PRO A 128 18.03 4.37 -14.27
N ILE A 129 18.59 4.71 -13.12
CA ILE A 129 18.34 4.01 -11.86
C ILE A 129 17.01 4.53 -11.30
N LEU A 130 16.03 3.65 -11.11
CA LEU A 130 14.78 3.99 -10.44
C LEU A 130 14.94 3.70 -8.95
N THR A 131 14.58 4.65 -8.08
CA THR A 131 14.65 4.42 -6.64
C THR A 131 13.53 5.10 -5.87
N THR A 132 13.12 4.47 -4.76
CA THR A 132 12.25 5.05 -3.74
C THR A 132 13.03 5.68 -2.58
N ASN A 133 14.37 5.60 -2.60
CA ASN A 133 15.22 6.09 -1.51
C ASN A 133 15.27 7.62 -1.49
N PHE A 134 15.23 8.19 -0.28
CA PHE A 134 15.42 9.62 -0.07
C PHE A 134 16.89 10.02 0.02
N ASP A 135 17.76 9.11 0.49
CA ASP A 135 19.19 9.34 0.66
C ASP A 135 19.91 9.68 -0.66
N CYS A 136 21.12 10.22 -0.57
CA CYS A 136 21.87 10.73 -1.72
C CYS A 136 23.04 9.81 -2.13
N PHE A 137 23.01 8.52 -1.78
CA PHE A 137 24.15 7.63 -1.98
C PHE A 137 24.36 7.21 -3.43
N LEU A 138 23.30 7.06 -4.23
CA LEU A 138 23.42 6.77 -5.67
C LEU A 138 24.09 7.94 -6.41
N GLU A 139 23.69 9.17 -6.09
CA GLU A 139 24.26 10.40 -6.64
C GLU A 139 25.73 10.57 -6.25
N ALA A 140 26.08 10.20 -5.02
CA ALA A 140 27.46 10.19 -4.56
C ALA A 140 28.27 9.07 -5.24
N ALA A 141 27.70 7.89 -5.47
CA ALA A 141 28.38 6.79 -6.17
C ALA A 141 28.69 7.16 -7.63
N VAL A 142 27.74 7.76 -8.34
CA VAL A 142 27.94 8.27 -9.71
C VAL A 142 29.08 9.29 -9.77
N ARG A 143 29.07 10.29 -8.87
CA ARG A 143 30.13 11.32 -8.82
C ARG A 143 31.50 10.76 -8.52
N ARG A 144 31.59 9.74 -7.67
CA ARG A 144 32.86 9.06 -7.33
C ARG A 144 33.42 8.21 -8.47
N GLN A 145 32.57 7.83 -9.43
CA GLN A 145 32.97 7.19 -10.68
C GLN A 145 33.15 8.22 -11.81
N GLY A 146 33.59 9.43 -11.50
CA GLY A 146 33.91 10.46 -12.50
C GLY A 146 32.74 10.97 -13.35
N ARG A 147 31.50 10.55 -13.07
CA ARG A 147 30.31 10.83 -13.89
C ARG A 147 29.42 11.91 -13.26
N ARG A 148 28.61 12.55 -14.11
CA ARG A 148 27.61 13.53 -13.69
C ARG A 148 26.27 12.83 -13.38
N ALA A 149 25.82 12.96 -12.14
CA ALA A 149 24.48 12.50 -11.76
C ALA A 149 23.39 13.47 -12.27
N VAL A 150 22.43 12.94 -13.04
CA VAL A 150 21.27 13.67 -13.54
C VAL A 150 20.04 13.23 -12.75
N ILE A 151 19.57 14.10 -11.85
CA ILE A 151 18.55 13.72 -10.87
C ILE A 151 17.15 14.00 -11.41
N GLY A 152 16.35 12.95 -11.57
CA GLY A 152 14.92 13.04 -11.85
C GLY A 152 14.14 13.09 -10.54
N LEU A 153 13.37 14.17 -10.32
CA LEU A 153 12.55 14.34 -9.12
C LEU A 153 11.08 14.62 -9.45
N PRO A 154 10.14 14.34 -8.53
CA PRO A 154 8.77 14.84 -8.62
C PRO A 154 8.78 16.37 -8.70
N ALA A 155 8.16 16.95 -9.73
CA ALA A 155 8.06 18.39 -9.87
C ALA A 155 6.84 18.96 -9.11
N ARG A 156 6.68 20.29 -9.13
CA ARG A 156 5.44 20.92 -8.66
C ARG A 156 4.28 20.50 -9.57
N GLY A 157 3.19 20.02 -8.97
CA GLY A 157 2.04 19.47 -9.68
C GLY A 157 2.17 17.97 -9.93
N THR A 158 1.71 17.53 -11.10
CA THR A 158 1.66 16.12 -11.49
C THR A 158 2.76 15.76 -12.51
N SER A 159 3.79 16.58 -12.69
CA SER A 159 4.91 16.28 -13.60
C SER A 159 6.07 15.62 -12.86
N PHE A 160 6.85 14.82 -13.58
CA PHE A 160 8.13 14.27 -13.12
C PHE A 160 9.24 14.90 -13.97
N SER A 161 10.28 15.42 -13.34
CA SER A 161 11.38 16.15 -14.00
C SER A 161 12.53 15.21 -14.40
N GLY A 162 12.20 14.05 -14.97
CA GLY A 162 13.18 13.10 -15.47
C GLY A 162 13.67 13.46 -16.87
N ARG A 163 14.97 13.27 -17.13
CA ARG A 163 15.52 13.25 -18.49
C ARG A 163 16.43 12.04 -18.66
N ARG A 164 16.62 11.61 -19.91
CA ARG A 164 17.63 10.62 -20.26
C ARG A 164 19.05 11.23 -20.15
N PRO A 165 20.07 10.41 -19.87
CA PRO A 165 21.46 10.80 -20.05
C PRO A 165 21.72 11.30 -21.47
N ARG A 166 22.57 12.33 -21.63
CA ARG A 166 22.98 12.84 -22.95
C ARG A 166 24.19 12.11 -23.54
N GLY A 167 24.91 11.36 -22.72
CA GLY A 167 26.13 10.67 -23.09
C GLY A 167 26.57 9.74 -21.98
N ALA A 168 27.70 9.05 -22.20
CA ALA A 168 28.27 8.11 -21.23
C ALA A 168 28.78 8.80 -19.96
N ASP A 169 29.03 10.10 -19.99
CA ASP A 169 29.46 10.92 -18.85
C ASP A 169 28.31 11.23 -17.87
N GLU A 170 27.05 11.02 -18.28
CA GLU A 170 25.87 11.25 -17.44
C GLU A 170 25.23 9.93 -16.99
N VAL A 171 24.81 9.86 -15.71
CA VAL A 171 23.98 8.77 -15.19
C VAL A 171 22.70 9.35 -14.61
N ALA A 172 21.56 8.88 -15.07
CA ALA A 172 20.27 9.33 -14.58
C ALA A 172 19.87 8.57 -13.30
N VAL A 173 19.56 9.29 -12.23
CA VAL A 173 19.04 8.74 -10.97
C VAL A 173 17.65 9.33 -10.74
N TRP A 174 16.63 8.49 -10.81
CA TRP A 174 15.24 8.89 -10.77
C TRP A 174 14.64 8.51 -9.42
N LYS A 175 14.44 9.52 -8.56
CA LYS A 175 13.96 9.33 -7.19
C LYS A 175 12.45 9.57 -7.15
N LEU A 176 11.69 8.49 -7.17
CA LEU A 176 10.24 8.52 -7.36
C LEU A 176 9.52 9.19 -6.20
N HIS A 177 10.08 9.07 -4.99
CA HIS A 177 9.55 9.61 -3.74
C HIS A 177 10.17 10.99 -3.38
N GLY A 178 11.07 11.51 -4.20
CA GLY A 178 11.80 12.76 -3.95
C GLY A 178 13.18 12.55 -3.34
N SER A 179 13.77 13.59 -2.75
CA SER A 179 15.14 13.56 -2.24
C SER A 179 15.24 14.25 -0.89
N ALA A 180 16.05 13.70 0.02
CA ALA A 180 16.39 14.34 1.28
C ALA A 180 17.04 15.72 1.09
N ALA A 181 17.82 15.89 0.01
CA ALA A 181 18.45 17.16 -0.36
C ALA A 181 17.47 18.22 -0.90
N ASP A 182 16.25 17.83 -1.32
CA ASP A 182 15.19 18.75 -1.73
C ASP A 182 13.87 18.36 -1.05
N THR A 183 13.77 18.73 0.23
CA THR A 183 12.61 18.39 1.06
C THR A 183 11.29 18.94 0.52
N ALA A 184 11.31 19.98 -0.33
CA ALA A 184 10.10 20.52 -0.96
C ALA A 184 9.53 19.59 -2.06
N ARG A 185 10.36 18.68 -2.59
CA ARG A 185 9.98 17.68 -3.58
C ARG A 185 9.74 16.30 -3.00
N LEU A 186 9.86 16.12 -1.69
CA LEU A 186 9.49 14.88 -1.02
C LEU A 186 8.01 14.57 -1.25
N ARG A 187 7.75 13.33 -1.59
CA ARG A 187 6.43 12.72 -1.74
C ARG A 187 6.50 11.43 -0.95
N SER A 188 5.85 11.42 0.20
CA SER A 188 5.72 10.22 1.01
C SER A 188 4.26 9.94 1.35
N GLN A 189 3.32 10.75 0.88
CA GLN A 189 1.90 10.46 1.06
C GLN A 189 1.41 9.64 -0.13
N SER A 190 0.52 8.69 0.12
CA SER A 190 0.00 7.82 -0.96
C SER A 190 -0.60 8.61 -2.11
N ALA A 191 -1.35 9.67 -1.83
CA ALA A 191 -1.96 10.49 -2.87
C ALA A 191 -0.96 11.22 -3.76
N ASP A 192 0.17 11.62 -3.19
CA ASP A 192 1.22 12.31 -3.90
C ASP A 192 2.07 11.35 -4.74
N LEU A 193 2.36 10.17 -4.19
CA LEU A 193 3.09 9.10 -4.88
C LEU A 193 2.32 8.55 -6.08
N VAL A 194 1.00 8.37 -5.97
CA VAL A 194 0.14 8.05 -7.12
C VAL A 194 0.30 9.06 -8.25
N ARG A 195 0.42 10.34 -7.90
CA ARG A 195 0.47 11.43 -8.88
C ARG A 195 1.86 11.56 -9.51
N SER A 196 2.93 11.37 -8.75
CA SER A 196 4.32 11.53 -9.21
C SER A 196 4.87 10.26 -9.84
N SER A 197 4.91 9.15 -9.09
CA SER A 197 5.58 7.91 -9.49
C SER A 197 4.89 7.30 -10.70
N PHE A 198 3.55 7.21 -10.70
CA PHE A 198 2.80 6.64 -11.83
C PHE A 198 3.07 7.34 -13.16
N ARG A 199 3.33 8.66 -13.15
CA ARG A 199 3.62 9.42 -14.38
C ARG A 199 5.07 9.32 -14.80
N ALA A 200 6.01 9.30 -13.85
CA ALA A 200 7.41 9.00 -14.13
C ALA A 200 7.54 7.65 -14.86
N LEU A 201 6.79 6.66 -14.37
CA LEU A 201 6.81 5.28 -14.83
C LEU A 201 5.99 5.04 -16.12
N ARG A 202 5.08 5.94 -16.48
CA ARG A 202 4.31 5.87 -17.74
C ARG A 202 4.98 6.52 -18.95
N GLY A 203 6.03 7.31 -18.75
CA GLY A 203 6.72 7.95 -19.87
C GLY A 203 7.56 6.96 -20.67
N ASP A 204 7.84 7.28 -21.94
CA ASP A 204 8.68 6.47 -22.85
C ASP A 204 10.14 6.32 -22.39
N TYR A 205 10.51 6.97 -21.30
CA TYR A 205 11.89 7.13 -20.85
C TYR A 205 12.55 5.85 -20.35
N VAL A 206 11.77 4.88 -19.89
CA VAL A 206 12.25 3.55 -19.45
C VAL A 206 12.20 2.50 -20.55
N GLY A 207 11.69 2.86 -21.75
CA GLY A 207 11.60 1.96 -22.89
C GLY A 207 12.97 1.45 -23.36
N GLY A 208 13.01 0.22 -23.86
CA GLY A 208 14.22 -0.42 -24.39
C GLY A 208 14.89 -1.42 -23.44
N ALA A 209 14.54 -1.43 -22.15
CA ALA A 209 15.06 -2.44 -21.23
C ALA A 209 14.55 -3.85 -21.58
N VAL A 210 15.48 -4.77 -21.79
CA VAL A 210 15.21 -6.21 -21.96
C VAL A 210 15.38 -6.97 -20.65
N LYS A 211 16.16 -6.39 -19.73
CA LYS A 211 16.44 -6.91 -18.39
C LYS A 211 15.99 -5.94 -17.31
N ILE A 212 15.60 -6.47 -16.15
CA ILE A 212 15.28 -5.69 -14.95
C ILE A 212 16.03 -6.27 -13.75
N LEU A 213 16.80 -5.42 -13.08
CA LEU A 213 17.45 -5.74 -11.81
C LEU A 213 16.69 -5.04 -10.68
N VAL A 214 16.23 -5.82 -9.70
CA VAL A 214 15.51 -5.32 -8.51
C VAL A 214 16.31 -5.65 -7.25
N VAL A 215 16.67 -4.62 -6.47
CA VAL A 215 17.58 -4.77 -5.33
C VAL A 215 17.12 -3.99 -4.11
N GLY A 216 17.23 -4.59 -2.92
CA GLY A 216 16.88 -3.94 -1.65
C GLY A 216 15.45 -3.40 -1.60
N TYR A 217 14.56 -3.97 -2.41
CA TYR A 217 13.19 -3.52 -2.62
C TYR A 217 12.24 -4.67 -2.29
N SER A 218 11.33 -4.43 -1.35
CA SER A 218 10.38 -5.45 -0.88
C SER A 218 9.16 -5.63 -1.80
N GLY A 219 8.92 -4.69 -2.72
CA GLY A 219 7.71 -4.66 -3.55
C GLY A 219 6.42 -4.34 -2.80
N ARG A 220 6.51 -3.91 -1.54
CA ARG A 220 5.33 -3.64 -0.69
C ARG A 220 4.65 -2.29 -1.00
N ASP A 221 5.29 -1.39 -1.73
CA ASP A 221 4.67 -0.11 -2.09
C ASP A 221 3.51 -0.27 -3.08
N PHE A 222 2.64 0.73 -3.08
CA PHE A 222 1.43 0.76 -3.91
C PHE A 222 1.62 1.57 -5.19
N ASP A 223 2.80 2.14 -5.45
CA ASP A 223 3.03 3.06 -6.56
C ASP A 223 4.01 2.52 -7.61
N VAL A 224 5.13 1.92 -7.21
CA VAL A 224 6.16 1.36 -8.10
C VAL A 224 5.88 -0.10 -8.43
N PHE A 225 5.58 -0.93 -7.43
CA PHE A 225 5.32 -2.37 -7.64
C PHE A 225 4.25 -2.68 -8.72
N PRO A 226 3.09 -2.00 -8.75
CA PRO A 226 2.03 -2.34 -9.71
C PRO A 226 2.46 -2.05 -11.16
N TRP A 227 3.30 -1.02 -11.34
CA TRP A 227 3.92 -0.74 -12.63
C TRP A 227 4.99 -1.79 -12.95
N LEU A 228 5.87 -2.13 -12.00
CA LEU A 228 6.92 -3.12 -12.18
C LEU A 228 6.34 -4.47 -12.60
N PHE A 229 5.27 -4.92 -11.95
CA PHE A 229 4.59 -6.16 -12.29
C PHE A 229 4.15 -6.20 -13.76
N ARG A 230 3.57 -5.10 -14.28
CA ARG A 230 3.26 -4.97 -15.73
C ARG A 230 4.51 -4.99 -16.57
N TYR A 231 5.47 -4.16 -16.17
CA TYR A 231 6.64 -3.86 -16.96
C TYR A 231 7.55 -5.09 -17.08
N ALA A 232 7.60 -5.94 -16.06
CA ALA A 232 8.33 -7.20 -16.05
C ALA A 232 7.83 -8.23 -17.09
N ARG A 233 6.60 -8.11 -17.60
CA ARG A 233 6.04 -9.08 -18.53
C ARG A 233 6.87 -9.15 -19.82
N GLY A 234 7.40 -10.34 -20.11
CA GLY A 234 8.23 -10.60 -21.29
C GLY A 234 9.66 -10.08 -21.17
N ARG A 235 10.13 -9.74 -19.97
CA ARG A 235 11.51 -9.33 -19.68
C ARG A 235 12.18 -10.33 -18.76
N ASP A 236 13.50 -10.35 -18.82
CA ASP A 236 14.31 -11.14 -17.90
C ASP A 236 14.49 -10.34 -16.60
N VAL A 237 14.05 -10.89 -15.47
CA VAL A 237 14.00 -10.18 -14.19
C VAL A 237 14.85 -10.92 -13.17
N LEU A 238 15.85 -10.24 -12.63
CA LEU A 238 16.61 -10.67 -11.47
C LEU A 238 16.20 -9.85 -10.25
N TRP A 239 15.69 -10.52 -9.22
CA TRP A 239 15.42 -9.91 -7.92
C TRP A 239 16.42 -10.45 -6.90
N VAL A 240 17.12 -9.54 -6.23
CA VAL A 240 18.14 -9.85 -5.22
C VAL A 240 17.67 -9.34 -3.87
N ASP A 241 17.53 -10.24 -2.91
CA ASP A 241 17.24 -9.93 -1.53
C ASP A 241 17.87 -10.99 -0.62
N ARG A 242 18.14 -10.64 0.64
CA ARG A 242 18.70 -11.57 1.63
C ARG A 242 17.76 -12.73 1.93
N LYS A 243 16.46 -12.49 1.78
CA LYS A 243 15.43 -13.47 2.09
C LYS A 243 14.17 -13.18 1.26
N PHE A 244 13.57 -14.24 0.74
CA PHE A 244 12.28 -14.19 0.05
C PHE A 244 11.20 -14.87 0.89
N ASP A 245 10.75 -14.20 1.94
CA ASP A 245 9.64 -14.66 2.78
C ASP A 245 8.37 -14.97 1.96
N GLY A 246 7.41 -15.69 2.58
CA GLY A 246 6.21 -16.16 1.89
C GLY A 246 5.34 -15.04 1.30
N ASP A 247 5.42 -13.83 1.86
CA ASP A 247 4.72 -12.64 1.41
C ASP A 247 5.57 -11.73 0.47
N HIS A 248 6.82 -12.13 0.18
CA HIS A 248 7.73 -11.35 -0.64
C HIS A 248 7.23 -11.23 -2.08
N ARG A 249 7.08 -9.98 -2.54
CA ARG A 249 6.36 -9.63 -3.78
C ARG A 249 7.04 -10.10 -5.05
N ALA A 250 8.35 -10.33 -5.00
CA ALA A 250 9.10 -10.96 -6.09
C ALA A 250 8.41 -12.22 -6.62
N ARG A 251 7.93 -13.10 -5.73
CA ARG A 251 7.31 -14.38 -6.08
C ARG A 251 6.05 -14.24 -6.94
N THR A 252 5.45 -13.06 -6.98
CA THR A 252 4.25 -12.80 -7.80
C THR A 252 4.60 -12.47 -9.25
N ILE A 253 5.82 -12.02 -9.55
CA ILE A 253 6.24 -11.69 -10.92
C ILE A 253 6.44 -13.00 -11.73
N PRO A 254 5.68 -13.21 -12.82
CA PRO A 254 5.82 -14.42 -13.61
C PRO A 254 7.22 -14.54 -14.24
N GLY A 255 7.90 -15.67 -13.99
CA GLY A 255 9.20 -15.96 -14.58
C GLY A 255 10.38 -15.22 -13.95
N VAL A 256 10.20 -14.61 -12.79
CA VAL A 256 11.28 -13.96 -12.05
C VAL A 256 12.39 -14.96 -11.68
N THR A 257 13.63 -14.48 -11.76
CA THR A 257 14.81 -15.12 -11.19
C THR A 257 15.14 -14.50 -9.84
N LEU A 258 15.26 -15.31 -8.80
CA LEU A 258 15.56 -14.91 -7.44
C LEU A 258 17.01 -15.25 -7.10
N CYS A 259 17.73 -14.34 -6.46
CA CYS A 259 19.04 -14.60 -5.87
C CYS A 259 18.99 -14.25 -4.39
N GLU A 260 19.05 -15.28 -3.53
CA GLU A 260 18.95 -15.13 -2.08
C GLU A 260 20.33 -14.80 -1.50
N THR A 261 20.70 -13.52 -1.57
CA THR A 261 21.96 -12.98 -1.07
C THR A 261 21.80 -11.49 -0.80
N SER A 262 22.70 -10.88 -0.02
CA SER A 262 22.68 -9.43 0.07
C SER A 262 23.21 -8.82 -1.22
N PHE A 263 22.58 -7.74 -1.70
CA PHE A 263 23.07 -7.09 -2.92
C PHE A 263 24.49 -6.52 -2.76
N GLU A 264 24.90 -6.19 -1.53
CA GLU A 264 26.28 -5.82 -1.22
C GLU A 264 27.25 -6.98 -1.49
N ASP A 265 26.91 -8.22 -1.12
CA ASP A 265 27.74 -9.40 -1.37
C ASP A 265 27.80 -9.73 -2.87
N LEU A 266 26.66 -9.67 -3.57
CA LEU A 266 26.62 -9.81 -5.03
C LEU A 266 27.47 -8.74 -5.72
N ALA A 267 27.40 -7.49 -5.26
CA ALA A 267 28.20 -6.41 -5.83
C ALA A 267 29.69 -6.61 -5.57
N ARG A 268 30.09 -7.05 -4.38
CA ARG A 268 31.49 -7.37 -4.07
C ARG A 268 32.02 -8.48 -4.96
N GLU A 269 31.23 -9.53 -5.18
CA GLU A 269 31.59 -10.61 -6.08
C GLU A 269 31.72 -10.13 -7.53
N TYR A 270 30.80 -9.30 -8.01
CA TYR A 270 30.91 -8.64 -9.31
C TYR A 270 32.22 -7.86 -9.44
N TRP A 271 32.53 -6.98 -8.47
CA TRP A 271 33.76 -6.19 -8.51
C TRP A 271 35.02 -7.06 -8.40
N ARG A 272 34.98 -8.17 -7.65
CA ARG A 272 36.10 -9.13 -7.57
C ARG A 272 36.42 -9.76 -8.93
N VAL A 273 35.40 -10.04 -9.73
CA VAL A 273 35.55 -10.65 -11.07
C VAL A 273 35.97 -9.63 -12.12
N HIS A 274 35.50 -8.39 -12.02
CA HIS A 274 35.61 -7.37 -13.07
C HIS A 274 36.55 -6.19 -12.74
N ASP A 275 37.33 -6.20 -11.65
CA ASP A 275 38.15 -5.04 -11.24
C ASP A 275 39.28 -4.65 -12.20
N ARG A 276 39.60 -5.52 -13.16
CA ARG A 276 40.64 -5.31 -14.19
C ARG A 276 40.08 -5.06 -15.59
N GLU A 277 38.76 -5.03 -15.74
CA GLU A 277 38.15 -4.80 -17.05
C GLU A 277 38.16 -3.30 -17.42
N PRO A 278 38.42 -2.96 -18.70
CA PRO A 278 38.35 -1.57 -19.16
C PRO A 278 36.98 -0.94 -18.93
N GLY A 279 36.95 0.23 -18.30
CA GLY A 279 35.72 0.96 -17.97
C GLY A 279 35.17 0.68 -16.58
N HIS A 280 35.82 -0.18 -15.78
CA HIS A 280 35.45 -0.53 -14.41
C HIS A 280 36.41 0.01 -13.36
N GLU A 281 37.53 0.62 -13.77
CA GLU A 281 38.65 0.98 -12.90
C GLU A 281 38.24 1.96 -11.79
N GLU A 282 37.48 3.00 -12.14
CA GLU A 282 37.02 4.01 -11.18
C GLU A 282 36.02 3.42 -10.18
N GLY A 283 35.11 2.58 -10.65
CA GLY A 283 34.15 1.88 -9.79
C GLY A 283 34.83 0.90 -8.84
N ALA A 284 35.76 0.09 -9.35
CA ALA A 284 36.55 -0.85 -8.56
C ALA A 284 37.43 -0.14 -7.53
N SER A 285 38.06 0.98 -7.89
CA SER A 285 38.82 1.83 -6.98
C SER A 285 37.95 2.38 -5.84
N ALA A 286 36.77 2.91 -6.18
CA ALA A 286 35.82 3.42 -5.19
C ALA A 286 35.34 2.32 -4.23
N VAL A 287 35.09 1.10 -4.75
CA VAL A 287 34.67 -0.06 -3.96
C VAL A 287 35.79 -0.54 -3.05
N LYS A 288 37.04 -0.59 -3.50
CA LYS A 288 38.20 -0.92 -2.64
C LYS A 288 38.26 0.00 -1.41
N GLY A 289 38.00 1.29 -1.60
CA GLY A 289 37.89 2.26 -0.50
C GLY A 289 36.68 2.05 0.42
N ALA A 290 35.54 1.59 -0.11
CA ALA A 290 34.35 1.30 0.69
C ALA A 290 34.44 -0.02 1.48
N VAL A 291 35.09 -1.03 0.90
CA VAL A 291 35.30 -2.36 1.50
C VAL A 291 36.32 -2.31 2.64
N ALA A 292 37.26 -1.37 2.60
CA ALA A 292 38.29 -1.19 3.61
C ALA A 292 37.80 -0.56 4.93
N VAL A 293 36.51 -0.19 5.04
CA VAL A 293 35.96 0.44 6.26
C VAL A 293 35.84 -0.61 7.38
N PRO A 294 36.53 -0.44 8.53
CA PRO A 294 36.43 -1.38 9.64
C PRO A 294 35.01 -1.48 10.20
N ALA A 295 34.65 -2.63 10.78
CA ALA A 295 33.35 -2.85 11.42
C ALA A 295 33.05 -1.81 12.52
N SER A 296 34.05 -1.50 13.37
CA SER A 296 33.93 -0.48 14.43
C SER A 296 33.58 0.92 13.90
N VAL A 297 34.11 1.29 12.75
CA VAL A 297 33.77 2.55 12.07
C VAL A 297 32.33 2.47 11.55
N SER A 298 31.94 1.36 10.94
CA SER A 298 30.56 1.15 10.45
C SER A 298 29.51 1.18 11.56
N ASP A 299 29.81 0.65 12.74
CA ASP A 299 28.95 0.70 13.93
C ASP A 299 28.83 2.12 14.48
N THR A 300 29.94 2.87 14.49
CA THR A 300 29.95 4.28 14.86
C THR A 300 29.12 5.12 13.91
N VAL A 301 29.30 4.91 12.60
CA VAL A 301 28.52 5.54 11.52
C VAL A 301 27.03 5.26 11.71
N ARG A 302 26.66 3.99 11.88
CA ARG A 302 25.26 3.56 12.08
C ARG A 302 24.65 4.24 13.30
N SER A 303 25.34 4.19 14.44
CA SER A 303 24.85 4.77 15.70
C SER A 303 24.64 6.28 15.60
N ARG A 304 25.54 7.00 14.90
CA ARG A 304 25.40 8.45 14.66
C ARG A 304 24.24 8.75 13.71
N PHE A 305 24.09 7.98 12.63
CA PHE A 305 23.00 8.18 11.67
C PHE A 305 21.64 7.89 12.32
N GLU A 306 21.52 6.79 13.06
CA GLU A 306 20.30 6.49 13.82
C GLU A 306 19.97 7.58 14.83
N ARG A 307 20.94 8.06 15.61
CA ARG A 307 20.71 9.16 16.56
C ARG A 307 20.18 10.41 15.87
N ARG A 308 20.84 10.84 14.79
CA ARG A 308 20.41 12.01 13.99
C ARG A 308 18.99 11.83 13.47
N LEU A 309 18.65 10.64 12.99
CA LEU A 309 17.30 10.35 12.53
C LEU A 309 16.31 10.47 13.69
N ARG A 310 16.61 9.88 14.85
CA ARG A 310 15.71 9.95 16.02
C ARG A 310 15.50 11.39 16.47
N ASP A 311 16.57 12.17 16.57
CA ASP A 311 16.51 13.59 16.92
C ASP A 311 15.67 14.37 15.90
N ALA A 312 15.83 14.10 14.61
CA ALA A 312 15.05 14.72 13.55
C ALA A 312 13.57 14.32 13.60
N VAL A 313 13.25 13.06 13.87
CA VAL A 313 11.86 12.59 14.06
C VAL A 313 11.24 13.32 15.26
N ARG A 314 11.86 13.25 16.44
CA ARG A 314 11.35 13.91 17.65
C ARG A 314 11.13 15.40 17.46
N CYS A 315 12.11 16.09 16.90
CA CYS A 315 12.04 17.52 16.61
C CYS A 315 10.89 17.84 15.64
N ARG A 316 10.83 17.16 14.48
CA ARG A 316 9.85 17.50 13.43
C ARG A 316 8.43 17.04 13.73
N ILE A 317 8.26 15.96 14.48
CA ILE A 317 6.95 15.54 14.98
C ILE A 317 6.50 16.51 16.08
N GLY A 318 7.35 16.81 17.06
CA GLY A 318 7.02 17.77 18.14
C GLY A 318 6.74 19.20 17.65
N GLU A 319 7.38 19.66 16.58
CA GLU A 319 7.09 20.96 15.95
C GLU A 319 5.68 21.04 15.34
N VAL A 320 5.15 19.91 14.87
CA VAL A 320 3.88 19.88 14.12
C VAL A 320 2.72 19.41 15.00
N VAL A 321 2.97 18.48 15.90
CA VAL A 321 1.97 17.87 16.78
C VAL A 321 1.97 18.59 18.12
N THR A 322 1.18 19.67 18.20
CA THR A 322 1.05 20.48 19.41
C THR A 322 -0.11 19.96 20.26
N GLY A 323 0.20 19.06 21.21
CA GLY A 323 -0.73 18.63 22.25
C GLY A 323 -1.16 17.16 22.17
N GLU A 324 -1.56 16.65 23.33
CA GLU A 324 -1.89 15.25 23.58
C GLU A 324 -2.98 14.71 22.64
N GLN A 325 -4.06 15.49 22.45
CA GLN A 325 -5.19 15.10 21.62
C GLN A 325 -4.81 14.93 20.14
N SER A 326 -4.03 15.86 19.60
CA SER A 326 -3.54 15.84 18.21
C SER A 326 -2.66 14.62 17.94
N ALA A 327 -1.80 14.27 18.90
CA ALA A 327 -0.94 13.09 18.83
C ALA A 327 -1.75 11.79 18.87
N LEU A 328 -2.73 11.72 19.78
CA LEU A 328 -3.65 10.59 19.89
C LEU A 328 -4.44 10.37 18.60
N GLU A 329 -4.93 11.44 17.99
CA GLU A 329 -5.63 11.37 16.70
C GLU A 329 -4.71 10.87 15.57
N ALA A 330 -3.48 11.38 15.49
CA ALA A 330 -2.51 10.92 14.50
C ALA A 330 -2.14 9.44 14.69
N LEU A 331 -2.00 9.01 15.95
CA LEU A 331 -1.75 7.61 16.31
C LEU A 331 -2.95 6.73 15.91
N ALA A 332 -4.17 7.10 16.28
CA ALA A 332 -5.39 6.36 15.94
C ALA A 332 -5.60 6.24 14.42
N VAL A 333 -5.41 7.33 13.67
CA VAL A 333 -5.51 7.31 12.20
C VAL A 333 -4.44 6.38 11.61
N THR A 334 -3.23 6.37 12.18
CA THR A 334 -2.16 5.46 11.73
C THR A 334 -2.52 3.99 12.00
N LEU A 335 -3.00 3.65 13.19
CA LEU A 335 -3.40 2.28 13.54
C LEU A 335 -4.52 1.73 12.64
N ASN A 336 -5.47 2.59 12.33
CA ASN A 336 -6.58 2.25 11.44
C ASN A 336 -6.13 1.88 10.01
N THR A 337 -4.95 2.33 9.55
CA THR A 337 -4.47 2.04 8.18
C THR A 337 -4.13 0.57 7.94
N VAL A 338 -3.90 -0.22 8.99
CA VAL A 338 -3.66 -1.67 8.88
C VAL A 338 -4.80 -2.50 9.48
N ALA A 339 -5.99 -1.90 9.60
CA ALA A 339 -7.21 -2.54 10.08
C ALA A 339 -7.21 -2.99 11.55
N ASP A 340 -6.44 -2.33 12.42
CA ASP A 340 -6.46 -2.60 13.88
C ASP A 340 -7.56 -1.77 14.59
N PHE A 341 -8.80 -2.10 14.27
CA PHE A 341 -9.98 -1.34 14.69
C PHE A 341 -10.28 -1.37 16.19
N PRO A 342 -10.18 -2.51 16.92
CA PRO A 342 -10.47 -2.55 18.35
C PRO A 342 -9.60 -1.56 19.14
N GLN A 343 -8.30 -1.51 18.84
CA GLN A 343 -7.35 -0.64 19.54
C GLN A 343 -7.50 0.83 19.12
N THR A 344 -7.82 1.09 17.85
CA THR A 344 -8.19 2.44 17.40
C THR A 344 -9.40 2.96 18.19
N VAL A 345 -10.41 2.11 18.39
CA VAL A 345 -11.59 2.45 19.20
C VAL A 345 -11.19 2.64 20.66
N GLU A 346 -10.41 1.74 21.24
CA GLU A 346 -9.94 1.81 22.63
C GLU A 346 -9.21 3.14 22.92
N LEU A 347 -8.26 3.53 22.08
CA LEU A 347 -7.53 4.80 22.20
C LEU A 347 -8.47 6.02 22.17
N LEU A 348 -9.59 5.93 21.46
CA LEU A 348 -10.54 7.02 21.30
C LEU A 348 -11.71 6.96 22.31
N THR A 349 -11.99 5.79 22.91
CA THR A 349 -13.07 5.60 23.88
C THR A 349 -12.60 5.88 25.31
N GLY A 350 -13.31 6.76 26.03
CA GLY A 350 -12.99 7.09 27.43
C GLY A 350 -12.40 8.49 27.64
N ARG A 351 -12.11 9.23 26.55
CA ARG A 351 -11.62 10.61 26.62
C ARG A 351 -12.75 11.63 26.42
N PRO A 352 -12.70 12.79 27.11
CA PRO A 352 -13.85 13.69 27.30
C PRO A 352 -14.36 14.40 26.03
N ASP A 353 -13.61 14.38 24.93
CA ASP A 353 -14.08 14.92 23.65
C ASP A 353 -13.99 13.90 22.49
N PRO A 354 -14.94 12.96 22.39
CA PRO A 354 -15.06 12.05 21.23
C PRO A 354 -15.42 12.78 19.93
N CYS A 355 -15.60 14.12 19.97
CA CYS A 355 -16.17 14.91 18.89
C CYS A 355 -15.13 15.73 18.10
N THR A 356 -13.83 15.71 18.42
CA THR A 356 -12.93 16.78 17.92
C THR A 356 -12.35 16.60 16.54
N THR A 357 -12.34 15.42 15.92
CA THR A 357 -12.26 15.38 14.46
C THR A 357 -13.24 14.38 13.87
N LEU A 358 -14.18 14.95 13.11
CA LEU A 358 -14.88 14.28 12.03
C LEU A 358 -13.91 13.47 11.14
N ARG A 359 -12.61 13.87 11.07
CA ARG A 359 -11.51 13.08 10.50
C ARG A 359 -11.19 11.79 11.28
N GLY A 360 -11.02 11.81 12.61
CA GLY A 360 -10.82 10.60 13.43
C GLY A 360 -12.02 9.65 13.40
N ILE A 361 -13.24 10.19 13.43
CA ILE A 361 -14.49 9.42 13.30
C ILE A 361 -14.65 8.81 11.89
N MET A 362 -14.14 9.46 10.84
CA MET A 362 -14.17 8.92 9.48
C MET A 362 -12.99 8.04 9.13
N ALA A 363 -11.86 8.20 9.81
CA ALA A 363 -10.82 7.18 9.86
C ALA A 363 -11.42 5.88 10.42
N LEU A 364 -12.14 5.94 11.55
CA LEU A 364 -12.94 4.81 12.06
C LEU A 364 -13.98 4.29 11.07
N GLN A 365 -14.43 5.07 10.09
CA GLN A 365 -15.36 4.61 9.07
C GLN A 365 -14.68 3.81 7.95
N PHE A 366 -13.35 3.86 7.84
CA PHE A 366 -12.59 2.86 7.10
C PHE A 366 -12.57 1.48 7.83
N ALA A 367 -13.10 1.39 9.05
CA ALA A 367 -13.56 0.14 9.70
C ALA A 367 -14.78 -0.50 9.04
N GLU A 368 -14.98 -0.22 7.75
CA GLU A 368 -16.01 -0.83 6.92
C GLU A 368 -15.81 -2.33 6.66
N GLU A 369 -14.79 -2.93 7.27
CA GLU A 369 -14.44 -4.35 7.16
C GLU A 369 -14.70 -5.15 8.46
N SER A 370 -14.94 -4.51 9.61
CA SER A 370 -15.42 -5.22 10.81
C SER A 370 -16.95 -5.29 10.81
N MET A 371 -17.50 -6.50 10.98
CA MET A 371 -18.94 -6.74 10.86
C MET A 371 -19.74 -6.23 12.07
N ASP A 372 -19.05 -5.81 13.13
CA ASP A 372 -19.59 -5.78 14.48
C ASP A 372 -19.81 -4.36 15.05
N GLN A 373 -19.49 -3.30 14.29
CA GLN A 373 -19.53 -1.92 14.84
C GLN A 373 -20.30 -0.87 14.00
N PHE A 374 -21.07 -1.29 12.99
CA PHE A 374 -21.80 -0.35 12.10
C PHE A 374 -22.82 0.55 12.80
N VAL A 375 -23.46 0.06 13.87
CA VAL A 375 -24.44 0.85 14.63
C VAL A 375 -23.74 2.01 15.34
N THR A 376 -22.58 1.74 15.94
CA THR A 376 -21.73 2.75 16.58
C THR A 376 -21.26 3.78 15.55
N ALA A 377 -20.74 3.31 14.40
CA ALA A 377 -20.34 4.18 13.30
C ALA A 377 -21.49 5.07 12.80
N GLY A 378 -22.69 4.52 12.64
CA GLY A 378 -23.88 5.29 12.23
C GLY A 378 -24.26 6.38 13.23
N ARG A 379 -24.22 6.10 14.55
CA ARG A 379 -24.48 7.10 15.59
C ARG A 379 -23.42 8.20 15.59
N LEU A 380 -22.16 7.83 15.48
CA LEU A 380 -21.04 8.77 15.39
C LEU A 380 -21.17 9.67 14.15
N ALA A 381 -21.50 9.11 12.99
CA ALA A 381 -21.72 9.87 11.75
C ALA A 381 -22.86 10.90 11.88
N VAL A 382 -23.96 10.54 12.55
CA VAL A 382 -25.07 11.49 12.80
C VAL A 382 -24.62 12.64 13.71
N ARG A 383 -23.89 12.35 14.79
CA ARG A 383 -23.35 13.37 15.70
C ARG A 383 -22.37 14.29 14.98
N ALA A 384 -21.44 13.72 14.22
CA ALA A 384 -20.46 14.43 13.41
C ALA A 384 -21.13 15.38 12.41
N ARG A 385 -22.20 14.91 11.73
CA ARG A 385 -22.98 15.75 10.82
C ARG A 385 -23.62 16.96 11.51
N SER A 386 -24.25 16.77 12.67
CA SER A 386 -24.86 17.86 13.44
C SER A 386 -23.83 18.88 13.91
N GLN A 387 -22.64 18.42 14.29
CA GLN A 387 -21.55 19.27 14.73
C GLN A 387 -20.91 20.04 13.57
N ALA A 388 -20.70 19.40 12.42
CA ALA A 388 -20.21 20.08 11.22
C ALA A 388 -21.14 21.23 10.82
N LEU A 389 -22.46 21.01 10.93
CA LEU A 389 -23.46 22.07 10.74
C LEU A 389 -23.26 23.22 11.74
N ARG A 390 -23.10 22.93 13.04
CA ARG A 390 -22.84 23.96 14.08
C ARG A 390 -21.55 24.74 13.83
N ARG A 391 -20.51 24.05 13.36
CA ARG A 391 -19.19 24.64 13.06
C ARG A 391 -19.13 25.30 11.67
N ARG A 392 -20.21 25.24 10.87
CA ARG A 392 -20.24 25.68 9.47
C ARG A 392 -19.15 25.03 8.61
N ASP A 393 -18.77 23.81 8.95
CA ASP A 393 -17.82 23.00 8.21
C ASP A 393 -18.56 22.25 7.09
N VAL A 394 -18.60 22.86 5.91
CA VAL A 394 -19.33 22.33 4.74
C VAL A 394 -18.75 21.00 4.26
N LEU A 395 -17.43 20.87 4.25
CA LEU A 395 -16.75 19.63 3.85
C LEU A 395 -17.01 18.53 4.87
N GLY A 396 -16.85 18.83 6.16
CA GLY A 396 -17.18 17.88 7.22
C GLY A 396 -18.64 17.45 7.23
N PHE A 397 -19.55 18.37 6.90
CA PHE A 397 -20.97 18.03 6.74
C PHE A 397 -21.18 17.03 5.60
N GLY A 398 -20.60 17.30 4.42
CA GLY A 398 -20.71 16.41 3.26
C GLY A 398 -20.16 15.02 3.56
N ARG A 399 -18.97 14.98 4.13
CA ARG A 399 -18.27 13.80 4.66
C ARG A 399 -19.16 12.96 5.60
N ALA A 400 -19.67 13.56 6.66
CA ALA A 400 -20.56 12.87 7.61
C ALA A 400 -21.92 12.48 7.00
N GLN A 401 -22.43 13.24 6.02
CA GLN A 401 -23.65 12.89 5.31
C GLN A 401 -23.46 11.63 4.46
N LEU A 402 -22.35 11.50 3.73
CA LEU A 402 -21.99 10.27 3.01
C LEU A 402 -21.93 9.08 3.98
N ALA A 403 -21.30 9.29 5.14
CA ALA A 403 -21.20 8.29 6.20
C ALA A 403 -22.55 7.78 6.70
N VAL A 404 -23.45 8.70 7.05
CA VAL A 404 -24.82 8.38 7.50
C VAL A 404 -25.56 7.55 6.46
N VAL A 405 -25.45 7.93 5.18
CA VAL A 405 -26.18 7.26 4.10
C VAL A 405 -25.61 5.86 3.83
N ASN A 406 -24.28 5.70 3.88
CA ASN A 406 -23.62 4.39 3.77
C ASN A 406 -24.02 3.46 4.92
N CYS A 407 -24.02 3.95 6.17
CA CYS A 407 -24.44 3.17 7.34
C CYS A 407 -25.91 2.72 7.21
N ARG A 408 -26.81 3.62 6.80
CA ARG A 408 -28.22 3.29 6.56
C ARG A 408 -28.41 2.29 5.43
N PHE A 409 -27.60 2.36 4.38
CA PHE A 409 -27.62 1.39 3.30
C PHE A 409 -27.17 0.01 3.77
N ARG A 410 -26.11 -0.10 4.58
CA ARG A 410 -25.66 -1.39 5.13
C ARG A 410 -26.70 -1.99 6.08
N ASP A 411 -27.20 -1.18 7.02
CA ASP A 411 -28.24 -1.54 7.99
C ASP A 411 -29.50 -2.10 7.31
N ARG A 412 -29.97 -1.44 6.25
CA ARG A 412 -31.16 -1.85 5.47
C ARG A 412 -30.84 -2.78 4.30
N GLY A 413 -29.56 -2.96 3.98
CA GLY A 413 -29.08 -3.83 2.90
C GLY A 413 -29.13 -5.30 3.28
N GLY A 414 -29.14 -5.60 4.58
CA GLY A 414 -29.02 -6.97 5.08
C GLY A 414 -27.62 -7.57 4.87
N ILE A 415 -26.61 -6.72 4.67
CA ILE A 415 -25.21 -7.13 4.63
C ILE A 415 -24.75 -7.11 6.09
N ILE A 416 -25.07 -8.20 6.80
CA ILE A 416 -24.57 -8.64 8.10
C ILE A 416 -24.82 -7.64 9.24
N GLN A 417 -25.78 -7.99 10.11
CA GLN A 417 -25.97 -7.35 11.41
C GLN A 417 -25.41 -8.24 12.52
N ASP A 418 -24.62 -7.58 13.35
CA ASP A 418 -24.14 -7.92 14.69
C ASP A 418 -25.07 -8.87 15.51
N ARG A 419 -24.43 -9.78 16.25
CA ARG A 419 -24.96 -10.70 17.30
C ARG A 419 -26.06 -11.71 16.95
N ARG A 420 -26.80 -11.56 15.86
CA ARG A 420 -27.79 -12.56 15.41
C ARG A 420 -27.64 -12.78 13.92
N VAL A 421 -26.99 -13.88 13.54
CA VAL A 421 -27.09 -14.47 12.19
C VAL A 421 -28.55 -14.93 11.97
N ARG A 422 -29.44 -13.97 11.78
CA ARG A 422 -30.69 -14.15 11.06
C ARG A 422 -30.57 -13.20 9.89
N SER A 423 -30.37 -13.77 8.71
CA SER A 423 -30.61 -13.08 7.44
C SER A 423 -32.08 -12.68 7.39
N ARG A 424 -32.47 -11.61 8.09
CA ARG A 424 -33.77 -11.00 7.89
C ARG A 424 -33.75 -10.53 6.44
N LEU A 425 -34.56 -11.19 5.61
CA LEU A 425 -34.91 -10.74 4.28
C LEU A 425 -35.46 -9.32 4.42
N VAL A 426 -34.60 -8.32 4.24
CA VAL A 426 -35.03 -6.94 4.32
C VAL A 426 -35.96 -6.71 3.13
N PRO A 427 -37.20 -6.20 3.34
CA PRO A 427 -38.13 -5.92 2.26
C PRO A 427 -37.46 -5.15 1.12
N ARG A 428 -37.64 -5.60 -0.13
CA ARG A 428 -37.04 -4.99 -1.34
C ARG A 428 -37.19 -3.45 -1.35
N ARG A 429 -38.35 -2.96 -0.91
CA ARG A 429 -38.66 -1.52 -0.80
C ARG A 429 -37.67 -0.74 0.07
N LEU A 430 -37.21 -1.31 1.19
CA LEU A 430 -36.27 -0.65 2.10
C LEU A 430 -34.86 -0.58 1.48
N ARG A 431 -34.43 -1.63 0.77
CA ARG A 431 -33.18 -1.63 0.00
C ARG A 431 -33.20 -0.58 -1.11
N THR A 432 -34.28 -0.52 -1.89
CA THR A 432 -34.45 0.50 -2.95
C THR A 432 -34.42 1.91 -2.39
N ARG A 433 -35.12 2.18 -1.27
CA ARG A 433 -35.09 3.49 -0.60
C ARG A 433 -33.69 3.85 -0.11
N ALA A 434 -32.94 2.89 0.42
CA ALA A 434 -31.58 3.15 0.89
C ALA A 434 -30.62 3.45 -0.27
N LEU A 435 -30.70 2.70 -1.37
CA LEU A 435 -29.94 2.97 -2.59
C LEU A 435 -30.30 4.33 -3.21
N ALA A 436 -31.59 4.66 -3.29
CA ALA A 436 -32.04 5.96 -3.73
C ALA A 436 -31.46 7.08 -2.85
N GLY A 437 -31.39 6.86 -1.53
CA GLY A 437 -30.72 7.76 -0.60
C GLY A 437 -29.24 7.97 -0.91
N MET A 438 -28.49 6.93 -1.28
CA MET A 438 -27.10 7.05 -1.75
C MET A 438 -27.00 7.90 -3.01
N VAL A 439 -27.82 7.60 -4.02
CA VAL A 439 -27.81 8.32 -5.30
C VAL A 439 -28.16 9.80 -5.11
N VAL A 440 -29.17 10.10 -4.31
CA VAL A 440 -29.56 11.48 -3.97
C VAL A 440 -28.43 12.20 -3.23
N ALA A 441 -27.80 11.56 -2.25
CA ALA A 441 -26.67 12.16 -1.53
C ALA A 441 -25.49 12.45 -2.47
N ALA A 442 -25.14 11.51 -3.36
CA ALA A 442 -24.12 11.72 -4.37
C ALA A 442 -24.44 12.93 -5.26
N TRP A 443 -25.67 13.03 -5.77
CA TRP A 443 -26.09 14.16 -6.60
C TRP A 443 -26.02 15.51 -5.87
N LEU A 444 -26.58 15.60 -4.66
CA LEU A 444 -26.58 16.83 -3.88
C LEU A 444 -25.17 17.30 -3.50
N LEU A 445 -24.25 16.37 -3.30
CA LEU A 445 -22.86 16.66 -2.91
C LEU A 445 -21.91 16.81 -4.11
N PHE A 446 -22.39 16.60 -5.35
CA PHE A 446 -21.56 16.70 -6.56
C PHE A 446 -20.92 18.10 -6.76
N PRO A 447 -21.62 19.24 -6.53
CA PRO A 447 -20.98 20.55 -6.65
C PRO A 447 -19.84 20.74 -5.64
N LEU A 448 -20.04 20.29 -4.40
CA LEU A 448 -19.02 20.33 -3.36
C LEU A 448 -17.81 19.47 -3.76
N PHE A 449 -18.05 18.33 -4.41
CA PHE A 449 -17.00 17.45 -4.91
C PHE A 449 -16.19 18.09 -6.02
N GLY A 450 -16.84 18.74 -6.99
CA GLY A 450 -16.17 19.51 -8.02
C GLY A 450 -15.28 20.61 -7.43
N TRP A 451 -15.80 21.36 -6.45
CA TRP A 451 -15.02 22.37 -5.72
C TRP A 451 -13.82 21.76 -4.98
N ALA A 452 -14.03 20.63 -4.29
CA ALA A 452 -12.99 19.95 -3.55
C ALA A 452 -11.85 19.43 -4.45
N LEU A 453 -12.20 18.86 -5.61
CA LEU A 453 -11.21 18.46 -6.63
C LEU A 453 -10.41 19.65 -7.17
N LEU A 454 -11.08 20.76 -7.47
CA LEU A 454 -10.40 21.99 -7.93
C LEU A 454 -9.47 22.54 -6.86
N ARG A 455 -9.91 22.56 -5.61
CA ARG A 455 -9.09 23.01 -4.47
C ARG A 455 -7.91 22.08 -4.22
N GLY A 456 -8.09 20.77 -4.35
CA GLY A 456 -7.02 19.77 -4.31
C GLY A 456 -5.97 19.91 -5.41
N ARG A 457 -6.24 20.67 -6.49
CA ARG A 457 -5.22 21.05 -7.49
C ARG A 457 -4.39 22.26 -7.05
N VAL A 458 -4.96 23.16 -6.27
CA VAL A 458 -4.28 24.35 -5.74
C VAL A 458 -3.44 23.93 -4.53
N ARG A 459 -2.20 23.50 -4.76
CA ARG A 459 -1.25 22.95 -3.77
C ARG A 459 -0.70 23.97 -2.76
N ARG A 460 -1.54 24.87 -2.22
CA ARG A 460 -1.19 25.58 -0.99
C ARG A 460 -1.60 24.68 0.17
N GLU A 461 -0.63 23.92 0.67
CA GLU A 461 -0.80 23.09 1.86
C GLU A 461 -1.43 23.92 2.97
N SER A 462 -2.59 23.47 3.42
CA SER A 462 -3.38 24.08 4.47
C SER A 462 -4.39 23.05 4.95
N THR A 463 -4.92 23.23 6.16
CA THR A 463 -6.01 22.40 6.69
C THR A 463 -7.15 22.24 5.68
N ARG A 464 -7.57 23.34 5.04
CA ARG A 464 -8.62 23.35 4.01
C ARG A 464 -8.28 22.58 2.73
N PHE A 465 -6.99 22.40 2.42
CA PHE A 465 -6.55 21.58 1.28
C PHE A 465 -6.74 20.09 1.60
N TYR A 466 -6.31 19.65 2.79
CA TYR A 466 -6.47 18.27 3.23
C TYR A 466 -7.94 17.91 3.44
N ASP A 467 -8.75 18.80 4.02
CA ASP A 467 -10.20 18.59 4.15
C ASP A 467 -10.87 18.37 2.79
N ALA A 468 -10.44 19.11 1.76
CA ALA A 468 -10.97 18.97 0.41
C ALA A 468 -10.57 17.63 -0.22
N LEU A 469 -9.32 17.19 -0.03
CA LEU A 469 -8.87 15.88 -0.52
C LEU A 469 -9.61 14.74 0.17
N ASP A 470 -9.71 14.79 1.49
CA ASP A 470 -10.43 13.79 2.29
C ASP A 470 -11.88 13.65 1.82
N PHE A 471 -12.58 14.77 1.68
CA PHE A 471 -13.96 14.75 1.18
C PHE A 471 -14.03 14.20 -0.25
N ALA A 472 -13.08 14.56 -1.12
CA ALA A 472 -13.03 14.00 -2.47
C ALA A 472 -12.84 12.48 -2.44
N PHE A 473 -12.00 11.96 -1.54
CA PHE A 473 -11.77 10.51 -1.38
C PHE A 473 -13.04 9.81 -0.91
N ASP A 474 -13.71 10.34 0.13
CA ASP A 474 -14.96 9.80 0.66
C ASP A 474 -16.07 9.81 -0.39
N TYR A 475 -16.15 10.87 -1.19
CA TYR A 475 -17.12 11.00 -2.28
C TYR A 475 -16.84 9.99 -3.40
N ILE A 476 -15.59 9.83 -3.83
CA ILE A 476 -15.21 8.83 -4.83
C ILE A 476 -15.54 7.42 -4.34
N GLU A 477 -15.24 7.11 -3.09
CA GLU A 477 -15.55 5.81 -2.49
C GLU A 477 -17.06 5.58 -2.40
N HIS A 478 -17.86 6.61 -2.09
CA HIS A 478 -19.31 6.53 -2.17
C HIS A 478 -19.79 6.25 -3.61
N LEU A 479 -19.21 6.89 -4.62
CA LEU A 479 -19.49 6.59 -6.03
C LEU A 479 -19.13 5.13 -6.36
N VAL A 480 -17.97 4.64 -5.92
CA VAL A 480 -17.57 3.23 -6.10
C VAL A 480 -18.63 2.28 -5.56
N ARG A 481 -19.21 2.57 -4.39
CA ARG A 481 -20.26 1.73 -3.77
C ARG A 481 -21.58 1.78 -4.52
N ILE A 482 -22.02 2.96 -4.97
CA ILE A 482 -23.19 3.07 -5.84
C ILE A 482 -22.96 2.25 -7.12
N CYS A 483 -21.80 2.43 -7.74
CA CYS A 483 -21.43 1.76 -8.98
C CYS A 483 -21.32 0.24 -8.80
N SER A 484 -20.85 -0.26 -7.66
CA SER A 484 -20.77 -1.69 -7.39
C SER A 484 -22.15 -2.33 -7.21
N VAL A 485 -23.08 -1.65 -6.52
CA VAL A 485 -24.47 -2.09 -6.39
C VAL A 485 -25.17 -2.10 -7.75
N VAL A 486 -25.00 -1.03 -8.53
CA VAL A 486 -25.53 -0.95 -9.90
C VAL A 486 -24.94 -2.07 -10.76
N ALA A 487 -23.62 -2.28 -10.72
CA ALA A 487 -22.95 -3.36 -11.43
C ALA A 487 -23.53 -4.74 -11.07
N HIS A 488 -23.84 -4.99 -9.80
CA HIS A 488 -24.48 -6.22 -9.36
C HIS A 488 -25.89 -6.38 -9.95
N VAL A 489 -26.71 -5.31 -9.98
CA VAL A 489 -28.02 -5.34 -10.64
C VAL A 489 -27.89 -5.60 -12.14
N LEU A 490 -26.92 -4.96 -12.79
CA LEU A 490 -26.64 -5.10 -14.22
C LEU A 490 -26.11 -6.48 -14.61
N GLN A 491 -25.67 -7.33 -13.67
CA GLN A 491 -25.28 -8.71 -13.97
C GLN A 491 -26.42 -9.52 -14.59
N ARG A 492 -27.67 -9.10 -14.39
CA ARG A 492 -28.88 -9.71 -14.98
C ARG A 492 -29.13 -9.32 -16.44
N LEU A 493 -28.38 -8.35 -16.97
CA LEU A 493 -28.51 -7.92 -18.36
C LEU A 493 -27.56 -8.69 -19.30
N PRO A 494 -27.87 -8.73 -20.62
CA PRO A 494 -26.96 -9.28 -21.62
C PRO A 494 -25.57 -8.61 -21.61
N ALA A 495 -24.55 -9.33 -22.06
CA ALA A 495 -23.15 -8.92 -21.91
C ALA A 495 -22.79 -7.59 -22.60
N ALA A 496 -23.33 -7.33 -23.80
CA ALA A 496 -23.04 -6.11 -24.56
C ALA A 496 -23.52 -4.82 -23.86
N PRO A 497 -24.81 -4.65 -23.50
CA PRO A 497 -25.27 -3.46 -22.78
C PRO A 497 -24.61 -3.33 -21.40
N ARG A 498 -24.34 -4.45 -20.72
CA ARG A 498 -23.61 -4.45 -19.44
C ARG A 498 -22.22 -3.83 -19.57
N ARG A 499 -21.45 -4.16 -20.61
CA ARG A 499 -20.12 -3.59 -20.85
C ARG A 499 -20.17 -2.08 -21.12
N THR A 500 -21.12 -1.63 -21.91
CA THR A 500 -21.28 -0.19 -22.23
C THR A 500 -21.62 0.62 -20.98
N VAL A 501 -22.61 0.18 -20.21
CA VAL A 501 -23.02 0.87 -18.97
C VAL A 501 -21.88 0.85 -17.94
N ALA A 502 -21.19 -0.29 -17.78
CA ALA A 502 -20.02 -0.38 -16.92
C ALA A 502 -18.92 0.61 -17.32
N ARG A 503 -18.63 0.76 -18.61
CA ARG A 503 -17.63 1.71 -19.10
C ARG A 503 -18.03 3.16 -18.81
N LEU A 504 -19.27 3.53 -19.10
CA LEU A 504 -19.80 4.88 -18.85
C LEU A 504 -19.76 5.25 -17.36
N MET A 505 -20.03 4.27 -16.49
CA MET A 505 -20.06 4.46 -15.05
C MET A 505 -18.66 4.50 -14.42
N TRP A 506 -17.78 3.54 -14.73
CA TRP A 506 -16.47 3.41 -14.07
C TRP A 506 -15.39 4.36 -14.62
N THR A 507 -15.51 4.80 -15.88
CA THR A 507 -14.53 5.74 -16.48
C THR A 507 -14.44 7.08 -15.73
N PRO A 508 -15.55 7.81 -15.47
CA PRO A 508 -15.49 9.07 -14.74
C PRO A 508 -15.01 8.89 -13.29
N VAL A 509 -15.44 7.84 -12.59
CA VAL A 509 -14.98 7.54 -11.23
C VAL A 509 -13.47 7.28 -11.21
N GLY A 510 -12.96 6.48 -12.14
CA GLY A 510 -11.52 6.23 -12.26
C GLY A 510 -10.71 7.45 -12.65
N PHE A 511 -11.27 8.34 -13.49
CA PHE A 511 -10.65 9.63 -13.80
C PHE A 511 -10.58 10.52 -12.57
N ALA A 512 -11.68 10.65 -11.84
CA ALA A 512 -11.74 11.44 -10.62
C ALA A 512 -10.81 10.91 -9.53
N ALA A 513 -10.73 9.59 -9.36
CA ALA A 513 -9.78 8.93 -8.44
C ALA A 513 -8.33 9.28 -8.76
N ARG A 514 -7.92 9.16 -10.04
CA ARG A 514 -6.56 9.56 -10.47
C ARG A 514 -6.31 11.05 -10.26
N LEU A 515 -7.30 11.88 -10.54
CA LEU A 515 -7.19 13.32 -10.38
C LEU A 515 -7.02 13.71 -8.90
N ALA A 516 -7.83 13.11 -8.04
CA ALA A 516 -7.74 13.29 -6.59
C ALA A 516 -6.46 12.67 -6.02
N GLY A 517 -5.81 11.73 -6.71
CA GLY A 517 -4.73 10.93 -6.13
C GLY A 517 -5.26 9.86 -5.16
N TYR A 518 -6.55 9.51 -5.25
CA TYR A 518 -7.15 8.52 -4.35
C TYR A 518 -6.82 7.10 -4.81
N MET A 519 -5.70 6.54 -4.34
CA MET A 519 -5.19 5.24 -4.82
C MET A 519 -6.24 4.13 -4.67
N ARG A 520 -6.77 3.93 -3.45
CA ARG A 520 -7.78 2.92 -3.17
C ARG A 520 -8.98 3.02 -4.13
N GLY A 521 -9.41 4.24 -4.48
CA GLY A 521 -10.43 4.46 -5.50
C GLY A 521 -10.02 4.01 -6.91
N VAL A 522 -8.78 4.30 -7.32
CA VAL A 522 -8.25 3.81 -8.61
C VAL A 522 -8.23 2.27 -8.64
N LEU A 523 -7.79 1.64 -7.56
CA LEU A 523 -7.73 0.18 -7.42
C LEU A 523 -9.12 -0.44 -7.42
N ASN A 524 -10.03 0.08 -6.60
CA ASN A 524 -11.42 -0.35 -6.57
C ASN A 524 -12.09 -0.27 -7.95
N VAL A 525 -11.91 0.85 -8.67
CA VAL A 525 -12.44 1.01 -10.03
C VAL A 525 -11.85 -0.04 -10.98
N ALA A 526 -10.53 -0.28 -10.94
CA ALA A 526 -9.89 -1.30 -11.77
C ALA A 526 -10.42 -2.71 -11.46
N LYS A 527 -10.52 -3.06 -10.17
CA LYS A 527 -11.08 -4.31 -9.66
C LYS A 527 -12.51 -4.55 -10.15
N TYR A 528 -13.41 -3.58 -10.01
CA TYR A 528 -14.79 -3.74 -10.47
C TYR A 528 -14.91 -3.80 -11.98
N ARG A 529 -14.06 -3.08 -12.73
CA ARG A 529 -14.03 -3.18 -14.20
C ARG A 529 -13.59 -4.58 -14.65
N ALA A 530 -12.58 -5.16 -14.00
CA ALA A 530 -12.12 -6.51 -14.30
C ALA A 530 -13.24 -7.55 -14.11
N ARG A 531 -14.01 -7.45 -13.01
CA ARG A 531 -15.15 -8.34 -12.72
C ARG A 531 -16.27 -8.28 -13.78
N LEU A 532 -16.38 -7.20 -14.55
CA LEU A 532 -17.44 -6.99 -15.54
C LEU A 532 -17.04 -7.43 -16.97
N ALA A 533 -15.79 -7.84 -17.18
CA ALA A 533 -15.28 -8.34 -18.45
C ALA A 533 -15.18 -9.89 -18.44
N PRO A 534 -16.26 -10.63 -18.73
CA PRO A 534 -16.17 -12.08 -18.88
C PRO A 534 -15.39 -12.42 -20.15
N GLY A 535 -14.50 -13.41 -20.04
CA GLY A 535 -13.81 -14.03 -21.18
C GLY A 535 -12.60 -13.29 -21.73
N SER A 536 -12.28 -12.07 -21.27
CA SER A 536 -10.88 -11.63 -21.37
C SER A 536 -10.13 -12.52 -20.41
N ALA A 537 -9.16 -13.32 -20.88
CA ALA A 537 -7.99 -13.65 -20.06
C ALA A 537 -7.63 -12.34 -19.38
N VAL A 538 -7.98 -12.22 -18.10
CA VAL A 538 -8.05 -10.93 -17.44
C VAL A 538 -6.67 -10.35 -17.69
N ASP A 539 -6.57 -9.20 -18.35
CA ASP A 539 -5.34 -8.43 -18.33
C ASP A 539 -5.25 -7.90 -16.89
N THR A 540 -5.04 -8.86 -15.98
CA THR A 540 -4.76 -8.77 -14.54
C THR A 540 -3.60 -7.83 -14.32
N GLY A 541 -2.82 -7.64 -15.38
CA GLY A 541 -1.56 -6.96 -15.47
C GLY A 541 -1.42 -5.71 -14.65
N GLY A 542 -2.40 -4.80 -14.50
CA GLY A 542 -1.88 -3.44 -14.35
C GLY A 542 -2.61 -2.30 -13.74
N LEU A 543 -3.42 -2.61 -12.75
CA LEU A 543 -3.64 -1.73 -11.60
C LEU A 543 -4.37 -2.53 -10.50
N SER A 544 -5.01 -3.64 -10.87
CA SER A 544 -5.62 -4.65 -10.00
C SER A 544 -4.63 -5.49 -9.18
N HIS A 545 -3.36 -5.07 -9.06
CA HIS A 545 -2.28 -5.80 -8.35
C HIS A 545 -1.50 -4.89 -7.38
N ALA A 546 -1.97 -3.66 -7.13
CA ALA A 546 -1.27 -2.69 -6.28
C ALA A 546 -1.54 -2.86 -4.79
N GLU A 547 -2.63 -3.53 -4.44
CA GLU A 547 -2.88 -4.00 -3.09
C GLU A 547 -2.87 -5.51 -3.19
N VAL A 548 -1.73 -6.19 -3.38
CA VAL A 548 -1.77 -7.67 -3.48
C VAL A 548 -2.44 -8.30 -2.25
N VAL A 549 -2.40 -7.70 -1.06
CA VAL A 549 -3.28 -8.15 0.05
C VAL A 549 -4.74 -7.86 -0.27
N GLY A 550 -5.11 -6.65 -0.69
CA GLY A 550 -6.48 -6.32 -1.13
C GLY A 550 -6.97 -7.09 -2.37
N ASP A 551 -6.08 -7.59 -3.21
CA ASP A 551 -6.29 -8.26 -4.49
C ASP A 551 -6.27 -9.78 -4.34
N VAL A 552 -5.38 -10.35 -3.53
CA VAL A 552 -5.45 -11.73 -3.03
C VAL A 552 -6.68 -11.86 -2.13
N MET A 553 -7.00 -10.84 -1.31
CA MET A 553 -8.27 -10.78 -0.59
C MET A 553 -9.45 -10.63 -1.56
N ALA A 554 -9.36 -9.78 -2.58
CA ALA A 554 -10.43 -9.64 -3.58
C ALA A 554 -10.65 -10.92 -4.38
N GLY A 555 -9.56 -11.61 -4.70
CA GLY A 555 -9.51 -12.91 -5.37
C GLY A 555 -10.13 -13.98 -4.48
N GLY A 556 -9.72 -14.04 -3.21
CA GLY A 556 -10.30 -14.95 -2.23
C GLY A 556 -11.79 -14.69 -2.00
N ILE A 557 -12.21 -13.42 -1.87
CA ILE A 557 -13.62 -13.03 -1.81
C ILE A 557 -14.35 -13.44 -3.10
N SER A 558 -13.76 -13.20 -4.26
CA SER A 558 -14.38 -13.52 -5.55
C SER A 558 -14.52 -15.03 -5.77
N ALA A 559 -13.52 -15.80 -5.38
CA ALA A 559 -13.50 -17.26 -5.45
C ALA A 559 -14.54 -17.84 -4.47
N ARG A 560 -14.60 -17.31 -3.24
CA ARG A 560 -15.67 -17.64 -2.28
C ARG A 560 -17.06 -17.36 -2.85
N ASP A 561 -17.28 -16.16 -3.41
CA ASP A 561 -18.57 -15.77 -3.97
C ASP A 561 -18.93 -16.59 -5.23
N ALA A 562 -17.94 -17.08 -5.98
CA ALA A 562 -18.14 -18.00 -7.10
C ALA A 562 -18.57 -19.38 -6.58
N GLY A 563 -17.83 -19.94 -5.62
CA GLY A 563 -18.17 -21.21 -4.98
C GLY A 563 -19.56 -21.20 -4.34
N GLN A 564 -19.90 -20.14 -3.59
CA GLN A 564 -21.24 -19.99 -3.00
C GLN A 564 -22.36 -19.94 -4.06
N ARG A 565 -22.12 -19.29 -5.21
CA ARG A 565 -23.10 -19.25 -6.31
C ARG A 565 -23.27 -20.62 -6.97
N LEU A 566 -22.17 -21.35 -7.17
CA LEU A 566 -22.19 -22.70 -7.73
C LEU A 566 -22.91 -23.68 -6.79
N LEU A 567 -22.71 -23.57 -5.47
CA LEU A 567 -23.49 -24.35 -4.48
C LEU A 567 -24.98 -24.06 -4.56
N ALA A 568 -25.37 -22.78 -4.65
CA ALA A 568 -26.78 -22.41 -4.80
C ALA A 568 -27.38 -22.92 -6.12
N LEU A 569 -26.60 -22.91 -7.21
CA LEU A 569 -27.02 -23.43 -8.50
C LEU A 569 -27.16 -24.96 -8.48
N SER A 570 -26.19 -25.64 -7.87
CA SER A 570 -26.19 -27.09 -7.64
C SER A 570 -27.46 -27.51 -6.87
N ALA A 571 -27.82 -26.80 -5.79
CA ALA A 571 -29.04 -27.07 -5.02
C ALA A 571 -30.35 -26.91 -5.82
N ALA A 572 -30.36 -26.03 -6.82
CA ALA A 572 -31.51 -25.81 -7.70
C ALA A 572 -31.53 -26.74 -8.93
N THR A 573 -30.45 -27.48 -9.20
CA THR A 573 -30.30 -28.32 -10.40
C THR A 573 -30.90 -29.70 -10.16
N ALA A 574 -31.80 -30.12 -11.06
CA ALA A 574 -32.52 -31.40 -10.96
C ALA A 574 -31.65 -32.60 -11.35
N ASP A 575 -30.84 -32.47 -12.41
CA ASP A 575 -29.94 -33.53 -12.90
C ASP A 575 -28.83 -33.82 -11.87
N PRO A 576 -28.72 -35.07 -11.37
CA PRO A 576 -27.67 -35.47 -10.44
C PRO A 576 -26.24 -35.28 -10.98
N ALA A 577 -26.01 -35.51 -12.28
CA ALA A 577 -24.67 -35.41 -12.86
C ALA A 577 -24.19 -33.96 -12.93
N GLU A 578 -25.05 -33.06 -13.45
CA GLU A 578 -24.77 -31.63 -13.48
C GLU A 578 -24.65 -31.05 -12.06
N ARG A 579 -25.51 -31.49 -11.12
CA ARG A 579 -25.42 -31.11 -9.70
C ARG A 579 -24.06 -31.45 -9.10
N SER A 580 -23.56 -32.67 -9.37
CA SER A 580 -22.25 -33.13 -8.90
C SER A 580 -21.10 -32.32 -9.51
N ALA A 581 -21.15 -32.06 -10.82
CA ALA A 581 -20.14 -31.25 -11.50
C ALA A 581 -20.07 -29.80 -10.97
N LEU A 582 -21.23 -29.16 -10.75
CA LEU A 582 -21.31 -27.82 -10.17
C LEU A 582 -20.75 -27.79 -8.75
N ARG A 583 -20.99 -28.86 -7.97
CA ARG A 583 -20.48 -29.01 -6.60
C ARG A 583 -18.95 -29.13 -6.58
N GLY A 584 -18.37 -29.93 -7.47
CA GLY A 584 -16.90 -30.04 -7.60
C GLY A 584 -16.25 -28.70 -7.97
N GLN A 585 -16.82 -27.98 -8.95
CA GLN A 585 -16.33 -26.63 -9.29
C GLN A 585 -16.46 -25.65 -8.12
N ALA A 586 -17.52 -25.78 -7.30
CA ALA A 586 -17.68 -24.94 -6.12
C ALA A 586 -16.58 -25.19 -5.09
N GLU A 587 -16.22 -26.46 -4.86
CA GLU A 587 -15.15 -26.87 -3.97
C GLU A 587 -13.79 -26.32 -4.44
N ASP A 588 -13.44 -26.45 -5.72
CA ASP A 588 -12.20 -25.90 -6.29
C ASP A 588 -12.06 -24.40 -6.01
N HIS A 589 -13.15 -23.66 -6.22
CA HIS A 589 -13.17 -22.22 -5.96
C HIS A 589 -13.06 -21.87 -4.46
N LEU A 590 -13.65 -22.67 -3.56
CA LEU A 590 -13.56 -22.44 -2.13
C LEU A 590 -12.18 -22.82 -1.57
N VAL A 591 -11.56 -23.88 -2.07
CA VAL A 591 -10.16 -24.24 -1.75
C VAL A 591 -9.21 -23.12 -2.18
N GLU A 592 -9.37 -22.60 -3.40
CA GLU A 592 -8.57 -21.46 -3.86
C GLU A 592 -8.83 -20.22 -3.01
N ALA A 593 -10.09 -19.96 -2.60
CA ALA A 593 -10.41 -18.86 -1.71
C ALA A 593 -9.70 -18.97 -0.34
N LEU A 594 -9.64 -20.18 0.22
CA LEU A 594 -8.97 -20.46 1.48
C LEU A 594 -7.45 -20.28 1.36
N ARG A 595 -6.85 -20.81 0.29
CA ARG A 595 -5.44 -20.61 -0.02
C ARG A 595 -5.07 -19.14 -0.13
N LEU A 596 -5.90 -18.35 -0.81
CA LEU A 596 -5.71 -16.90 -0.92
C LEU A 596 -5.88 -16.19 0.43
N ALA A 597 -6.86 -16.61 1.25
CA ALA A 597 -7.04 -16.07 2.60
C ALA A 597 -5.82 -16.31 3.50
N ASP A 598 -5.20 -17.49 3.40
CA ASP A 598 -3.95 -17.84 4.09
C ASP A 598 -2.78 -16.98 3.65
N VAL A 599 -2.59 -16.83 2.33
CA VAL A 599 -1.53 -15.97 1.76
C VAL A 599 -1.69 -14.52 2.22
N CYS A 600 -2.92 -14.05 2.40
CA CYS A 600 -3.23 -12.73 2.95
C CYS A 600 -3.10 -12.63 4.47
N GLY A 601 -2.94 -13.74 5.19
CA GLY A 601 -3.04 -13.75 6.65
C GLY A 601 -4.40 -13.24 7.16
N ASN A 602 -5.50 -13.49 6.45
CA ASN A 602 -6.83 -13.01 6.83
C ASN A 602 -7.71 -14.11 7.45
N PRO A 603 -7.71 -14.25 8.80
CA PRO A 603 -8.49 -15.28 9.48
C PRO A 603 -10.00 -15.12 9.26
N SER A 604 -10.51 -13.90 9.13
CA SER A 604 -11.93 -13.63 8.88
C SER A 604 -12.42 -14.22 7.56
N LEU A 605 -11.66 -14.03 6.47
CA LEU A 605 -11.99 -14.59 5.16
C LEU A 605 -11.87 -16.11 5.16
N ALA A 606 -10.81 -16.65 5.78
CA ALA A 606 -10.63 -18.10 5.90
C ALA A 606 -11.83 -18.73 6.60
N LEU A 607 -12.24 -18.21 7.76
CA LEU A 607 -13.40 -18.70 8.49
C LEU A 607 -14.72 -18.53 7.72
N LYS A 608 -14.90 -17.45 6.97
CA LYS A 608 -16.07 -17.27 6.08
C LYS A 608 -16.10 -18.32 4.96
N VAL A 609 -14.95 -18.68 4.39
CA VAL A 609 -14.85 -19.73 3.38
C VAL A 609 -15.20 -21.08 3.99
N LEU A 610 -14.65 -21.40 5.17
CA LEU A 610 -14.94 -22.66 5.88
C LEU A 610 -16.42 -22.80 6.24
N LEU A 611 -17.07 -21.71 6.68
CA LEU A 611 -18.51 -21.70 6.94
C LEU A 611 -19.32 -21.98 5.66
N VAL A 612 -18.94 -21.38 4.53
CA VAL A 612 -19.60 -21.66 3.23
C VAL A 612 -19.42 -23.12 2.81
N MET A 613 -18.23 -23.68 3.06
CA MET A 613 -17.96 -25.11 2.78
C MET A 613 -18.83 -26.02 3.67
N LYS A 614 -18.90 -25.75 4.98
CA LYS A 614 -19.72 -26.50 5.94
C LYS A 614 -21.22 -26.41 5.61
N ASP A 615 -21.74 -25.20 5.35
CA ASP A 615 -23.14 -24.98 4.93
C ASP A 615 -23.47 -25.71 3.62
N GLY A 616 -22.46 -25.84 2.75
CA GLY A 616 -22.54 -26.59 1.50
C GLY A 616 -22.34 -28.10 1.66
N ASP A 617 -22.12 -28.63 2.87
CA ASP A 617 -21.78 -30.03 3.16
C ASP A 617 -20.48 -30.51 2.44
N LEU A 618 -19.55 -29.59 2.17
CA LEU A 618 -18.25 -29.90 1.57
C LEU A 618 -17.22 -30.30 2.63
N SER A 619 -16.23 -31.09 2.22
CA SER A 619 -15.11 -31.46 3.11
C SER A 619 -14.26 -30.24 3.44
N LEU A 620 -13.88 -30.08 4.70
CA LEU A 620 -12.99 -28.99 5.12
C LEU A 620 -11.53 -29.40 4.86
N PRO A 621 -10.77 -28.69 3.99
CA PRO A 621 -9.42 -29.08 3.59
C PRO A 621 -8.35 -28.66 4.62
N VAL A 622 -8.77 -28.27 5.84
CA VAL A 622 -7.89 -27.78 6.90
C VAL A 622 -8.13 -28.56 8.20
N PRO A 623 -7.05 -28.93 8.91
CA PRO A 623 -7.17 -29.68 10.15
C PRO A 623 -7.72 -28.79 11.30
N PRO A 624 -8.35 -29.37 12.34
CA PRO A 624 -8.97 -28.62 13.44
C PRO A 624 -8.05 -27.59 14.11
N HIS A 625 -6.79 -27.95 14.40
CA HIS A 625 -5.83 -27.04 15.02
C HIS A 625 -5.57 -25.76 14.20
N ARG A 626 -5.74 -25.83 12.88
CA ARG A 626 -5.58 -24.67 12.00
C ARG A 626 -6.80 -23.76 12.06
N ILE A 627 -7.99 -24.33 12.21
CA ILE A 627 -9.23 -23.60 12.46
C ILE A 627 -9.12 -22.85 13.80
N ASP A 628 -8.65 -23.53 14.85
CA ASP A 628 -8.38 -22.90 16.15
C ASP A 628 -7.36 -21.77 16.02
N GLY A 629 -6.31 -21.95 15.22
CA GLY A 629 -5.35 -20.89 14.92
C GLY A 629 -5.94 -19.67 14.18
N TYR A 630 -7.03 -19.83 13.40
CA TYR A 630 -7.75 -18.67 12.85
C TYR A 630 -8.66 -18.02 13.89
N LEU A 631 -9.33 -18.84 14.72
CA LEU A 631 -10.21 -18.37 15.80
C LEU A 631 -9.44 -17.59 16.86
N GLN A 632 -8.29 -18.08 17.30
CA GLN A 632 -7.41 -17.41 18.27
C GLN A 632 -6.92 -16.05 17.74
N ARG A 633 -6.63 -15.96 16.43
CA ARG A 633 -6.29 -14.68 15.77
C ARG A 633 -7.48 -13.73 15.67
N LEU A 634 -8.72 -14.21 15.83
CA LEU A 634 -9.91 -13.38 15.99
C LEU A 634 -10.21 -13.03 17.46
N GLU A 635 -9.81 -13.83 18.44
CA GLU A 635 -10.08 -13.58 19.88
C GLU A 635 -9.54 -12.21 20.35
N GLY A 636 -8.41 -11.76 19.81
CA GLY A 636 -7.90 -10.40 20.07
C GLY A 636 -8.73 -9.26 19.44
N ALA A 637 -9.69 -9.57 18.57
CA ALA A 637 -10.49 -8.61 17.80
C ALA A 637 -12.02 -8.81 17.89
N ALA A 638 -12.49 -9.89 18.52
CA ALA A 638 -13.89 -10.31 18.58
C ALA A 638 -14.26 -10.80 19.99
N ASP A 639 -15.55 -10.75 20.33
CA ASP A 639 -16.07 -11.25 21.60
C ASP A 639 -15.89 -12.78 21.71
N ASN A 640 -15.43 -13.28 22.85
CA ASN A 640 -15.26 -14.71 23.15
C ASN A 640 -16.52 -15.52 22.82
N ALA A 641 -17.71 -14.96 23.07
CA ALA A 641 -18.98 -15.62 22.75
C ALA A 641 -19.19 -15.82 21.23
N ALA A 642 -18.66 -14.92 20.40
CA ALA A 642 -18.72 -15.06 18.94
C ALA A 642 -17.73 -16.14 18.45
N VAL A 643 -16.56 -16.23 19.07
CA VAL A 643 -15.55 -17.24 18.77
C VAL A 643 -16.03 -18.64 19.14
N ASP A 644 -16.59 -18.82 20.34
CA ASP A 644 -17.17 -20.11 20.77
C ASP A 644 -18.29 -20.57 19.83
N ARG A 645 -19.08 -19.63 19.33
CA ARG A 645 -20.13 -19.93 18.36
C ARG A 645 -19.56 -20.34 17.00
N LEU A 646 -18.51 -19.66 16.51
CA LEU A 646 -17.83 -20.06 15.28
C LEU A 646 -17.20 -21.44 15.42
N ARG A 647 -16.60 -21.73 16.59
CA ARG A 647 -16.07 -23.06 16.93
C ARG A 647 -17.17 -24.12 16.87
N ALA A 648 -18.34 -23.85 17.45
CA ALA A 648 -19.49 -24.76 17.41
C ALA A 648 -20.09 -24.95 16.00
N LEU A 649 -20.01 -23.95 15.12
CA LEU A 649 -20.48 -24.05 13.73
C LEU A 649 -19.50 -24.83 12.83
N LEU A 650 -18.21 -24.83 13.16
CA LEU A 650 -17.15 -25.48 12.37
C LEU A 650 -16.79 -26.88 12.88
N ALA A 651 -17.18 -27.24 14.11
CA ALA A 651 -17.28 -28.62 14.58
C ALA A 651 -18.30 -29.39 13.74
#